data_AF-A0A812P5Q1-F1
#
_entry.id   AF-A0A812P5Q1-F1
#
_cell.length_a   1.000
_cell.length_b   1.000
_cell.length_c   1.000
_cell.angle_alpha   90.00
_cell.angle_beta   90.00
_cell.angle_gamma   90.00
#
_symmetry.space_group_name_H-M   'P 1'
#
loop_
_entity.id
_entity.type
_entity.pdbx_description
1 polymer ?
#
loop_
_entity_poly.entity_id
_entity_poly.type
_entity_poly.pdbx_seq_one_letter_code
_entity_poly.pdbx_strand_id
1 'polypeptide(L)'
;MSADERARRAYYDLDEPPPAQSEPSAASGIKRTAEEPPESLDPRATSSGDVEELVSQPVVQQQAEEQPPQSMQALSSLKRETALLVQGMVRNKYRAEQVDVTEQEVMDIASLCTAMGAVDVMEIYSPKRFTEHAPRLGLLPGYAVDLCETKPNSEEHWDLSREEDRKELEELIDAEEPRLLTGGPPCEAFSRLQALNQKRVSPEVRKKRREQGEQHLHLSIKMYRKQMEKGRYFLHEHPWSADSWYDEEVKALAEDERVYVVKGPMCKWEMKANDVAGNKGYVRKETGWMTNSPVLAEILQGECSNKQGGLWHRHVRLIGGIARGAAVYPPKLVNAVLKGLKEQMVEDGSLSAVDAYAAGPVPEEPSMPAGNWYQYWDDVNGGYLDSEGVLKARQLEMEYIHKQGVWKRVPLDQCIQETGKQPIPLKWVDTNKGDHTNPNLRSRLVVKDIKARKGPEDQLDPAMLFSAMPPLEAVRILTSMLMSKQRSKHGRPLRLGSWDISRAHFYGTPKRNIYVKLPEEEGAGEGECGLLLKSMYGTQDAPAIWQDHYTQTLIQAGWKRGRSNGAVFYHPVLDARVLVHGDDFLCLGDEAAQEALDKTLREAYELKRTGEVGIGVAGSNQITFLNRVIRLEQHSGRPCAVIEADSRHAELLIEELGLNNGKGVETADVKKSVDQQLLEAKAAALPPEMVKQYRSLVMRAAYLAQDRADIGHAVKTLSRKMVMPTDADWGNLKRLARYLKQYPYAKWFMNNSENQPSSTGLGIQSLLEDWSCELEVVLETDSNAAKGQGSRIGLRKARHVQTRYLWLQERVAADHLRIHKVLGEKNCSDILTKSVGGPTLRKHLKTLGVQLSSEKSRGHKELLL
;
A
#
# COMPACT_ATOMS: atom_id res chain seq x y z
N MET A 1 -36.92 -48.59 2.25
CA MET A 1 -37.89 -48.75 3.34
C MET A 1 -37.35 -47.94 4.52
N SER A 2 -37.82 -46.71 4.77
CA SER A 2 -39.17 -46.30 5.20
C SER A 2 -39.40 -46.60 6.70
N ALA A 3 -40.17 -45.81 7.44
CA ALA A 3 -41.06 -44.73 7.03
C ALA A 3 -41.12 -43.63 8.12
N ASP A 4 -41.30 -42.39 7.68
CA ASP A 4 -42.11 -41.44 8.45
C ASP A 4 -43.09 -40.74 7.49
N GLU A 5 -44.02 -41.56 6.98
CA GLU A 5 -45.19 -41.17 6.20
C GLU A 5 -46.38 -41.98 6.74
N ARG A 6 -47.37 -41.31 7.36
CA ARG A 6 -48.83 -41.50 7.18
C ARG A 6 -49.68 -40.99 8.37
N ALA A 7 -50.05 -39.72 8.30
CA ALA A 7 -51.32 -39.19 8.79
C ALA A 7 -51.52 -37.77 8.19
N ARG A 8 -52.50 -37.45 7.33
CA ARG A 8 -53.65 -38.20 6.79
C ARG A 8 -53.98 -37.78 5.34
N ARG A 9 -54.46 -38.76 4.56
CA ARG A 9 -55.23 -38.69 3.29
C ARG A 9 -56.69 -38.20 3.56
N ALA A 10 -57.59 -37.88 2.63
CA ALA A 10 -57.68 -37.81 1.14
C ALA A 10 -58.81 -36.78 0.77
N TYR A 11 -59.10 -36.43 -0.50
CA TYR A 11 -59.97 -37.20 -1.41
C TYR A 11 -59.89 -36.75 -2.89
N TYR A 12 -60.35 -37.65 -3.76
CA TYR A 12 -60.57 -37.66 -5.23
C TYR A 12 -61.45 -36.48 -5.79
N ASP A 13 -61.65 -36.25 -7.10
CA ASP A 13 -61.38 -37.04 -8.34
C ASP A 13 -61.21 -36.16 -9.63
N LEU A 14 -61.04 -36.80 -10.80
CA LEU A 14 -60.81 -36.25 -12.15
C LEU A 14 -62.08 -35.77 -12.91
N ASP A 15 -61.93 -34.84 -13.88
CA ASP A 15 -62.50 -34.91 -15.26
C ASP A 15 -62.10 -33.69 -16.16
N GLU A 16 -62.04 -33.89 -17.49
CA GLU A 16 -61.68 -32.92 -18.57
C GLU A 16 -62.88 -32.68 -19.56
N PRO A 17 -62.77 -32.03 -20.76
CA PRO A 17 -62.08 -30.79 -21.21
C PRO A 17 -63.06 -29.71 -21.84
N PRO A 18 -63.00 -29.22 -23.11
CA PRO A 18 -62.81 -27.79 -23.44
C PRO A 18 -63.94 -27.14 -24.30
N PRO A 19 -63.80 -25.88 -24.77
CA PRO A 19 -63.29 -25.65 -26.15
C PRO A 19 -62.48 -24.34 -26.38
N ALA A 20 -62.02 -24.13 -27.62
CA ALA A 20 -61.14 -23.04 -28.06
C ALA A 20 -61.85 -21.89 -28.83
N GLN A 21 -61.16 -20.75 -29.08
CA GLN A 21 -61.19 -20.03 -30.38
C GLN A 21 -60.19 -18.85 -30.56
N SER A 22 -59.64 -18.77 -31.79
CA SER A 22 -59.15 -17.60 -32.58
C SER A 22 -57.87 -16.79 -32.25
N GLU A 23 -57.05 -16.62 -33.30
CA GLU A 23 -55.78 -15.86 -33.46
C GLU A 23 -56.02 -14.46 -34.12
N PRO A 24 -55.11 -13.75 -34.87
CA PRO A 24 -53.63 -13.87 -35.11
C PRO A 24 -52.81 -12.54 -35.20
N SER A 25 -51.50 -12.68 -35.56
CA SER A 25 -50.62 -11.70 -36.27
C SER A 25 -50.00 -10.52 -35.46
N ALA A 26 -48.73 -10.07 -35.60
CA ALA A 26 -47.44 -10.58 -36.14
C ALA A 26 -46.31 -9.61 -35.60
N ALA A 27 -44.99 -9.64 -35.89
CA ALA A 27 -44.18 -10.36 -36.89
C ALA A 27 -42.69 -10.57 -36.47
N SER A 28 -41.86 -10.89 -37.48
CA SER A 28 -40.42 -11.21 -37.61
C SER A 28 -39.41 -10.04 -37.49
N GLY A 29 -38.07 -10.24 -37.45
CA GLY A 29 -37.27 -11.46 -37.31
C GLY A 29 -35.89 -11.49 -38.05
N ILE A 30 -34.89 -12.11 -37.40
CA ILE A 30 -33.73 -12.87 -37.97
C ILE A 30 -32.46 -12.12 -38.47
N LYS A 31 -31.29 -12.64 -38.04
CA LYS A 31 -29.90 -12.32 -38.49
C LYS A 31 -29.50 -13.09 -39.76
N ARG A 32 -28.49 -12.60 -40.50
CA ARG A 32 -27.65 -13.44 -41.38
C ARG A 32 -26.15 -13.08 -41.32
N THR A 33 -25.34 -14.13 -41.26
CA THR A 33 -23.93 -14.27 -41.67
C THR A 33 -23.93 -15.13 -42.94
N ALA A 34 -22.90 -15.28 -43.79
CA ALA A 34 -21.58 -14.66 -44.02
C ALA A 34 -21.17 -15.02 -45.48
N GLU A 35 -20.12 -14.43 -46.07
CA GLU A 35 -19.24 -15.08 -47.07
C GLU A 35 -18.03 -14.19 -47.46
N GLU A 36 -16.96 -14.85 -47.90
CA GLU A 36 -15.61 -14.40 -48.34
C GLU A 36 -15.15 -15.44 -49.42
N PRO A 37 -14.03 -15.37 -50.17
CA PRO A 37 -13.00 -14.32 -50.44
C PRO A 37 -12.74 -14.23 -52.00
N PRO A 38 -11.51 -14.19 -52.62
CA PRO A 38 -10.16 -13.65 -52.28
C PRO A 38 -9.46 -12.80 -53.40
N GLU A 39 -8.29 -12.21 -53.08
CA GLU A 39 -7.07 -11.95 -53.94
C GLU A 39 -7.16 -11.05 -55.22
N SER A 40 -6.14 -10.29 -55.68
CA SER A 40 -4.76 -9.96 -55.21
C SER A 40 -4.11 -8.79 -56.01
N LEU A 41 -2.88 -8.38 -55.59
CA LEU A 41 -1.80 -7.65 -56.33
C LEU A 41 -1.72 -6.09 -56.38
N ASP A 42 -0.55 -5.60 -55.94
CA ASP A 42 0.08 -4.26 -56.09
C ASP A 42 1.07 -4.29 -57.29
N PRO A 43 1.33 -3.17 -58.03
CA PRO A 43 2.61 -2.45 -57.83
C PRO A 43 2.66 -0.93 -58.20
N ARG A 44 3.30 -0.15 -57.31
CA ARG A 44 4.36 0.88 -57.57
C ARG A 44 4.14 2.07 -58.56
N ALA A 45 4.13 3.27 -57.96
CA ALA A 45 5.11 4.38 -58.13
C ALA A 45 5.08 5.41 -59.31
N THR A 46 5.47 6.65 -58.93
CA THR A 46 6.26 7.71 -59.63
C THR A 46 5.60 9.05 -60.00
N SER A 47 6.34 10.13 -59.68
CA SER A 47 6.34 11.48 -60.31
C SER A 47 5.11 12.39 -60.12
N SER A 48 5.17 13.74 -60.19
CA SER A 48 6.23 14.78 -60.02
C SER A 48 5.57 16.15 -60.28
N GLY A 49 6.00 17.25 -59.65
CA GLY A 49 5.57 18.60 -60.08
C GLY A 49 5.69 19.68 -59.02
N ASP A 50 6.65 20.59 -59.22
CA ASP A 50 6.96 21.74 -58.36
C ASP A 50 6.20 23.03 -58.76
N VAL A 51 6.56 24.16 -58.10
CA VAL A 51 6.52 25.56 -58.57
C VAL A 51 5.32 26.45 -58.17
N GLU A 52 5.60 27.40 -57.23
CA GLU A 52 5.37 28.87 -57.24
C GLU A 52 4.00 29.47 -57.74
N GLU A 53 3.52 30.68 -57.38
CA GLU A 53 3.90 31.77 -56.46
C GLU A 53 2.68 32.69 -56.17
N LEU A 54 2.81 33.58 -55.16
CA LEU A 54 2.41 35.01 -55.04
C LEU A 54 1.59 35.68 -56.21
N VAL A 55 0.69 36.69 -56.07
CA VAL A 55 0.42 37.80 -55.11
C VAL A 55 -1.05 38.29 -55.28
N SER A 56 -1.75 38.78 -54.23
CA SER A 56 -2.60 40.00 -54.30
C SER A 56 -3.13 40.48 -52.92
N GLN A 57 -2.64 41.63 -52.46
CA GLN A 57 -3.25 42.51 -51.44
C GLN A 57 -4.07 43.63 -52.15
N PRO A 58 -4.71 44.64 -51.49
CA PRO A 58 -4.97 44.91 -50.06
C PRO A 58 -6.50 45.08 -49.78
N VAL A 59 -7.01 45.48 -48.60
CA VAL A 59 -7.07 46.86 -48.02
C VAL A 59 -7.48 46.80 -46.53
N VAL A 60 -6.94 47.72 -45.74
CA VAL A 60 -7.15 47.88 -44.29
C VAL A 60 -8.49 48.55 -43.95
N GLN A 61 -9.20 48.04 -42.95
CA GLN A 61 -10.00 48.86 -42.03
C GLN A 61 -9.71 48.44 -40.58
N GLN A 62 -9.36 49.41 -39.75
CA GLN A 62 -9.09 49.21 -38.32
C GLN A 62 -10.40 49.17 -37.54
N GLN A 63 -10.58 48.15 -36.70
CA GLN A 63 -11.47 48.21 -35.54
C GLN A 63 -10.63 47.95 -34.28
N ALA A 64 -10.97 48.64 -33.19
CA ALA A 64 -10.19 48.60 -31.96
C ALA A 64 -10.53 47.33 -31.16
N GLU A 65 -9.51 46.53 -30.85
CA GLU A 65 -9.62 45.44 -29.89
C GLU A 65 -9.48 45.99 -28.46
N GLU A 66 -10.42 45.64 -27.57
CA GLU A 66 -10.26 45.85 -26.14
C GLU A 66 -9.17 44.92 -25.60
N GLN A 67 -8.11 45.49 -25.03
CA GLN A 67 -7.01 44.70 -24.48
C GLN A 67 -7.39 44.12 -23.10
N PRO A 68 -7.10 42.83 -22.82
CA PRO A 68 -7.33 42.25 -21.52
C PRO A 68 -6.37 42.82 -20.45
N PRO A 69 -6.70 42.69 -19.15
CA PRO A 69 -5.89 43.25 -18.07
C PRO A 69 -4.43 42.76 -18.08
N GLN A 70 -3.50 43.63 -17.68
CA GLN A 70 -2.05 43.38 -17.75
C GLN A 70 -1.58 42.12 -17.00
N SER A 71 -2.29 41.68 -15.96
CA SER A 71 -2.03 40.42 -15.26
C SER A 71 -2.28 39.17 -16.11
N MET A 72 -3.24 39.20 -17.03
CA MET A 72 -3.64 38.07 -17.89
C MET A 72 -2.70 37.89 -19.09
N GLN A 73 -2.17 39.00 -19.64
CA GLN A 73 -1.14 38.93 -20.67
C GLN A 73 0.15 38.29 -20.14
N ALA A 74 0.54 38.62 -18.90
CA ALA A 74 1.74 38.06 -18.26
C ALA A 74 1.66 36.52 -18.06
N LEU A 75 0.50 35.97 -17.70
CA LEU A 75 0.35 34.53 -17.42
C LEU A 75 0.42 33.65 -18.67
N SER A 76 -0.11 34.12 -19.81
CA SER A 76 -0.08 33.39 -21.08
C SER A 76 1.28 33.49 -21.78
N SER A 77 1.95 34.66 -21.71
CA SER A 77 3.32 34.81 -22.18
C SER A 77 4.30 33.98 -21.35
N LEU A 78 4.15 33.96 -20.01
CA LEU A 78 5.03 33.19 -19.13
C LEU A 78 4.95 31.68 -19.39
N LYS A 79 3.76 31.10 -19.66
CA LYS A 79 3.65 29.69 -20.07
C LYS A 79 4.42 29.41 -21.38
N ARG A 80 4.33 30.32 -22.36
CA ARG A 80 5.00 30.17 -23.67
C ARG A 80 6.52 30.36 -23.56
N GLU A 81 6.98 31.32 -22.78
CA GLU A 81 8.40 31.50 -22.45
C GLU A 81 8.95 30.30 -21.66
N THR A 82 8.23 29.82 -20.64
CA THR A 82 8.64 28.67 -19.82
C THR A 82 8.78 27.40 -20.66
N ALA A 83 7.84 27.13 -21.58
CA ALA A 83 7.95 25.99 -22.49
C ALA A 83 9.22 26.08 -23.37
N LEU A 84 9.52 27.26 -23.92
CA LEU A 84 10.75 27.51 -24.70
C LEU A 84 12.02 27.38 -23.83
N LEU A 85 11.97 27.83 -22.58
CA LEU A 85 13.06 27.75 -21.60
C LEU A 85 13.36 26.29 -21.23
N VAL A 86 12.32 25.49 -20.95
CA VAL A 86 12.43 24.05 -20.67
C VAL A 86 12.96 23.30 -21.89
N GLN A 87 12.45 23.56 -23.10
CA GLN A 87 13.01 22.98 -24.33
C GLN A 87 14.50 23.35 -24.50
N GLY A 88 14.90 24.58 -24.19
CA GLY A 88 16.30 25.00 -24.18
C GLY A 88 17.16 24.24 -23.16
N MET A 89 16.66 24.06 -21.93
CA MET A 89 17.34 23.29 -20.88
C MET A 89 17.48 21.81 -21.24
N VAL A 90 16.44 21.19 -21.82
CA VAL A 90 16.45 19.80 -22.28
C VAL A 90 17.50 19.61 -23.39
N ARG A 91 17.51 20.46 -24.42
CA ARG A 91 18.53 20.42 -25.48
C ARG A 91 19.95 20.60 -24.93
N ASN A 92 20.15 21.55 -24.02
CA ASN A 92 21.46 21.81 -23.42
C ASN A 92 21.97 20.63 -22.59
N LYS A 93 21.09 19.95 -21.85
CA LYS A 93 21.44 18.77 -21.06
C LYS A 93 21.85 17.59 -21.94
N TYR A 94 21.04 17.23 -22.94
CA TYR A 94 21.39 16.13 -23.85
C TYR A 94 22.65 16.41 -24.67
N ARG A 95 22.87 17.66 -25.09
CA ARG A 95 24.13 18.10 -25.73
C ARG A 95 25.34 17.98 -24.80
N ALA A 96 25.19 18.21 -23.49
CA ALA A 96 26.27 18.02 -22.51
C ALA A 96 26.58 16.54 -22.24
N GLU A 97 25.58 15.67 -22.35
CA GLU A 97 25.70 14.21 -22.15
C GLU A 97 26.03 13.43 -23.45
N GLN A 98 26.21 14.12 -24.58
CA GLN A 98 26.47 13.54 -25.92
C GLN A 98 25.41 12.54 -26.41
N VAL A 99 24.15 12.75 -26.03
CA VAL A 99 23.02 11.94 -26.50
C VAL A 99 22.32 12.68 -27.65
N ASP A 100 22.18 12.00 -28.79
CA ASP A 100 21.45 12.51 -29.94
C ASP A 100 19.95 12.27 -29.73
N VAL A 101 19.13 13.32 -29.79
CA VAL A 101 17.70 13.31 -29.44
C VAL A 101 16.91 14.07 -30.50
N THR A 102 15.77 13.52 -30.91
CA THR A 102 14.94 14.15 -31.95
C THR A 102 14.15 15.35 -31.40
N GLU A 103 13.84 16.31 -32.27
CA GLU A 103 13.01 17.48 -31.89
C GLU A 103 11.61 17.08 -31.41
N GLN A 104 11.09 15.93 -31.86
CA GLN A 104 9.84 15.35 -31.36
C GLN A 104 9.97 14.92 -29.89
N GLU A 105 11.02 14.17 -29.53
CA GLU A 105 11.28 13.77 -28.14
C GLU A 105 11.53 14.98 -27.23
N VAL A 106 12.17 16.04 -27.72
CA VAL A 106 12.32 17.31 -26.98
C VAL A 106 10.95 17.97 -26.75
N MET A 107 10.04 17.95 -27.73
CA MET A 107 8.66 18.42 -27.57
C MET A 107 7.85 17.56 -26.61
N ASP A 108 7.98 16.23 -26.65
CA ASP A 108 7.25 15.30 -25.80
C ASP A 108 7.70 15.43 -24.33
N ILE A 109 9.01 15.51 -24.09
CA ILE A 109 9.59 15.74 -22.75
C ILE A 109 9.18 17.13 -22.22
N ALA A 110 9.19 18.17 -23.06
CA ALA A 110 8.73 19.50 -22.66
C ALA A 110 7.23 19.50 -22.34
N SER A 111 6.41 18.77 -23.10
CA SER A 111 4.97 18.62 -22.86
C SER A 111 4.68 17.87 -21.56
N LEU A 112 5.42 16.79 -21.28
CA LEU A 112 5.38 16.07 -19.99
C LEU A 112 5.75 16.99 -18.80
N CYS A 113 6.72 17.88 -18.97
CA CYS A 113 7.07 18.88 -17.95
C CYS A 113 6.01 19.99 -17.81
N THR A 114 5.27 20.31 -18.88
CA THR A 114 4.22 21.33 -18.88
C THR A 114 2.87 20.79 -18.37
N ALA A 115 2.67 19.46 -18.39
CA ALA A 115 1.50 18.76 -17.85
C ALA A 115 1.32 18.90 -16.32
N MET A 116 2.25 19.57 -15.63
CA MET A 116 2.13 19.97 -14.21
C MET A 116 0.99 20.97 -13.91
N GLY A 117 0.18 21.36 -14.90
CA GLY A 117 -0.99 22.23 -14.74
C GLY A 117 -2.36 21.56 -14.88
N ALA A 118 -2.44 20.27 -15.21
CA ALA A 118 -3.72 19.57 -15.37
C ALA A 118 -4.17 18.89 -14.07
N VAL A 119 -5.44 19.05 -13.70
CA VAL A 119 -6.05 18.39 -12.52
C VAL A 119 -6.84 17.14 -12.92
N ASP A 120 -7.06 16.22 -11.99
CA ASP A 120 -7.80 14.98 -12.29
C ASP A 120 -9.31 15.14 -12.08
N VAL A 121 -9.75 15.92 -11.09
CA VAL A 121 -11.18 16.10 -10.77
C VAL A 121 -11.52 17.54 -10.43
N MET A 122 -12.57 18.08 -11.05
CA MET A 122 -13.17 19.40 -10.76
C MET A 122 -14.68 19.26 -10.55
N GLU A 123 -15.28 20.16 -9.76
CA GLU A 123 -16.71 20.15 -9.42
C GLU A 123 -17.41 21.46 -9.83
N ILE A 124 -18.59 21.37 -10.45
CA ILE A 124 -19.45 22.52 -10.76
C ILE A 124 -20.87 22.30 -10.21
N TYR A 125 -21.48 23.34 -9.62
CA TYR A 125 -22.75 23.22 -8.88
C TYR A 125 -22.72 22.12 -7.80
N SER A 126 -21.54 21.86 -7.22
CA SER A 126 -21.33 20.89 -6.16
C SER A 126 -20.29 21.44 -5.20
N PRO A 127 -20.57 21.51 -3.88
CA PRO A 127 -19.53 21.80 -2.89
C PRO A 127 -18.48 20.70 -2.92
N LYS A 128 -17.31 20.91 -2.30
CA LYS A 128 -16.17 19.99 -2.31
C LYS A 128 -16.53 18.57 -1.79
N ARG A 129 -17.00 17.67 -2.66
CA ARG A 129 -17.33 16.27 -2.34
C ARG A 129 -16.23 15.36 -2.86
N PHE A 130 -15.92 15.47 -4.14
CA PHE A 130 -14.92 14.66 -4.83
C PHE A 130 -13.51 15.26 -4.72
N THR A 131 -13.39 16.58 -4.89
CA THR A 131 -12.13 17.34 -4.78
C THR A 131 -11.47 17.20 -3.41
N GLU A 132 -12.25 17.23 -2.31
CA GLU A 132 -11.73 16.99 -0.95
C GLU A 132 -11.13 15.59 -0.76
N HIS A 133 -11.69 14.60 -1.47
CA HIS A 133 -11.34 13.19 -1.31
C HIS A 133 -10.27 12.71 -2.31
N ALA A 134 -10.14 13.36 -3.47
CA ALA A 134 -9.19 13.03 -4.54
C ALA A 134 -7.72 12.85 -4.04
N PRO A 135 -7.14 13.74 -3.20
CA PRO A 135 -5.79 13.56 -2.68
C PRO A 135 -5.54 12.27 -1.91
N ARG A 136 -6.58 11.69 -1.28
CA ARG A 136 -6.47 10.44 -0.50
C ARG A 136 -6.23 9.23 -1.40
N LEU A 137 -6.63 9.31 -2.67
CA LEU A 137 -6.44 8.29 -3.69
C LEU A 137 -5.29 8.63 -4.66
N GLY A 138 -4.54 9.71 -4.39
CA GLY A 138 -3.43 10.16 -5.23
C GLY A 138 -3.87 10.84 -6.53
N LEU A 139 -5.09 11.38 -6.56
CA LEU A 139 -5.61 12.22 -7.66
C LEU A 139 -5.39 13.70 -7.33
N LEU A 140 -5.11 14.52 -8.35
CA LEU A 140 -4.96 15.97 -8.25
C LEU A 140 -6.35 16.66 -8.20
N PRO A 141 -6.70 17.38 -7.14
CA PRO A 141 -7.95 18.14 -7.07
C PRO A 141 -7.82 19.48 -7.81
N GLY A 142 -8.85 19.83 -8.57
CA GLY A 142 -9.11 21.20 -9.04
C GLY A 142 -10.06 21.95 -8.11
N TYR A 143 -10.58 23.08 -8.59
CA TYR A 143 -11.58 23.85 -7.85
C TYR A 143 -12.94 23.12 -7.76
N ALA A 144 -13.69 23.47 -6.71
CA ALA A 144 -15.13 23.22 -6.64
C ALA A 144 -15.84 24.57 -6.74
N VAL A 145 -16.68 24.71 -7.77
CA VAL A 145 -17.44 25.92 -8.05
C VAL A 145 -18.89 25.70 -7.64
N ASP A 146 -19.27 26.24 -6.49
CA ASP A 146 -20.62 26.19 -5.93
C ASP A 146 -20.98 27.55 -5.33
N LEU A 147 -22.29 27.82 -5.18
CA LEU A 147 -22.82 29.04 -4.56
C LEU A 147 -22.34 29.24 -3.10
N CYS A 148 -21.86 28.18 -2.44
CA CYS A 148 -21.31 28.23 -1.08
C CYS A 148 -19.78 28.38 -1.03
N GLU A 149 -19.09 28.41 -2.17
CA GLU A 149 -17.62 28.48 -2.27
C GLU A 149 -17.19 29.89 -2.74
N THR A 150 -15.98 30.32 -2.38
CA THR A 150 -15.42 31.60 -2.83
C THR A 150 -14.62 31.45 -4.13
N LYS A 151 -14.51 32.55 -4.88
CA LYS A 151 -13.70 32.62 -6.10
C LYS A 151 -12.20 32.50 -5.80
N PRO A 152 -11.37 31.97 -6.71
CA PRO A 152 -9.93 31.88 -6.53
C PRO A 152 -9.31 33.27 -6.26
N ASN A 153 -8.60 33.41 -5.14
CA ASN A 153 -7.96 34.66 -4.69
C ASN A 153 -8.94 35.82 -4.37
N SER A 154 -10.21 35.54 -4.04
CA SER A 154 -11.21 36.53 -3.65
C SER A 154 -12.07 36.04 -2.48
N GLU A 155 -12.67 36.97 -1.74
CA GLU A 155 -13.71 36.70 -0.73
C GLU A 155 -15.13 36.69 -1.33
N GLU A 156 -15.28 37.01 -2.63
CA GLU A 156 -16.55 36.95 -3.35
C GLU A 156 -16.98 35.49 -3.59
N HIS A 157 -18.25 35.18 -3.37
CA HIS A 157 -18.85 33.88 -3.71
C HIS A 157 -19.22 33.80 -5.20
N TRP A 158 -19.22 32.59 -5.75
CA TRP A 158 -19.68 32.35 -7.12
C TRP A 158 -21.18 32.61 -7.28
N ASP A 159 -21.56 33.42 -8.27
CA ASP A 159 -22.95 33.56 -8.74
C ASP A 159 -23.02 33.30 -10.24
N LEU A 160 -23.19 32.04 -10.61
CA LEU A 160 -23.29 31.59 -12.01
C LEU A 160 -24.58 32.07 -12.72
N SER A 161 -25.43 32.88 -12.08
CA SER A 161 -26.48 33.64 -12.76
C SER A 161 -25.95 34.93 -13.43
N ARG A 162 -24.77 35.43 -13.02
CA ARG A 162 -24.01 36.49 -13.69
C ARG A 162 -23.27 35.95 -14.92
N GLU A 163 -23.14 36.79 -15.95
CA GLU A 163 -22.45 36.40 -17.19
C GLU A 163 -20.93 36.38 -17.04
N GLU A 164 -20.40 37.31 -16.24
CA GLU A 164 -18.99 37.41 -15.85
C GLU A 164 -18.51 36.09 -15.20
N ASP A 165 -19.19 35.64 -14.14
CA ASP A 165 -18.90 34.39 -13.43
C ASP A 165 -19.00 33.14 -14.33
N ARG A 166 -19.91 33.11 -15.31
CA ARG A 166 -19.99 32.01 -16.28
C ARG A 166 -18.79 31.97 -17.22
N LYS A 167 -18.30 33.14 -17.63
CA LYS A 167 -17.08 33.26 -18.45
C LYS A 167 -15.84 32.90 -17.63
N GLU A 168 -15.76 33.36 -16.39
CA GLU A 168 -14.70 33.03 -15.43
C GLU A 168 -14.64 31.52 -15.15
N LEU A 169 -15.80 30.85 -14.97
CA LEU A 169 -15.87 29.39 -14.86
C LEU A 169 -15.37 28.68 -16.13
N GLU A 170 -15.74 29.18 -17.31
CA GLU A 170 -15.32 28.59 -18.59
C GLU A 170 -13.81 28.72 -18.83
N GLU A 171 -13.24 29.89 -18.51
CA GLU A 171 -11.80 30.15 -18.51
C GLU A 171 -11.07 29.28 -17.47
N LEU A 172 -11.67 29.04 -16.29
CA LEU A 172 -11.10 28.19 -15.25
C LEU A 172 -11.05 26.70 -15.66
N ILE A 173 -12.11 26.17 -16.29
CA ILE A 173 -12.13 24.80 -16.84
C ILE A 173 -11.09 24.66 -17.96
N ASP A 174 -10.92 25.69 -18.79
CA ASP A 174 -9.87 25.70 -19.82
C ASP A 174 -8.44 25.84 -19.25
N ALA A 175 -8.29 26.42 -18.06
CA ALA A 175 -6.99 26.63 -17.41
C ALA A 175 -6.53 25.43 -16.55
N GLU A 176 -7.44 24.78 -15.82
CA GLU A 176 -7.16 23.60 -14.98
C GLU A 176 -7.22 22.26 -15.74
N GLU A 177 -7.89 22.25 -16.89
CA GLU A 177 -7.97 21.09 -17.78
C GLU A 177 -8.43 19.77 -17.13
N PRO A 178 -9.49 19.76 -16.31
CA PRO A 178 -9.81 18.62 -15.45
C PRO A 178 -10.18 17.37 -16.24
N ARG A 179 -9.57 16.23 -15.91
CA ARG A 179 -9.86 14.93 -16.56
C ARG A 179 -11.30 14.48 -16.33
N LEU A 180 -11.85 14.71 -15.13
CA LEU A 180 -13.26 14.50 -14.80
C LEU A 180 -13.91 15.81 -14.29
N LEU A 181 -14.93 16.27 -14.99
CA LEU A 181 -15.80 17.36 -14.55
C LEU A 181 -17.13 16.81 -14.01
N THR A 182 -17.36 16.91 -12.70
CA THR A 182 -18.64 16.46 -12.11
C THR A 182 -19.57 17.64 -11.85
N GLY A 183 -20.88 17.45 -11.95
CA GLY A 183 -21.83 18.49 -11.58
C GLY A 183 -23.28 18.07 -11.34
N GLY A 184 -23.88 18.68 -10.32
CA GLY A 184 -25.24 18.43 -9.85
C GLY A 184 -26.07 19.72 -9.81
N PRO A 185 -26.49 20.28 -10.96
CA PRO A 185 -27.15 21.59 -11.03
C PRO A 185 -28.44 21.65 -10.19
N PRO A 186 -28.87 22.84 -9.73
CA PRO A 186 -29.96 23.00 -8.76
C PRO A 186 -31.29 22.34 -9.17
N CYS A 187 -31.61 21.20 -8.56
CA CYS A 187 -32.75 20.37 -8.95
C CYS A 187 -34.14 20.89 -8.50
N GLU A 188 -34.20 21.99 -7.75
CA GLU A 188 -35.46 22.52 -7.17
C GLU A 188 -36.50 22.89 -8.24
N ALA A 189 -36.07 23.54 -9.32
CA ALA A 189 -36.92 23.97 -10.44
C ALA A 189 -37.53 22.80 -11.25
N PHE A 190 -37.03 21.59 -11.04
CA PHE A 190 -37.41 20.36 -11.75
C PHE A 190 -38.08 19.32 -10.83
N SER A 191 -38.36 19.69 -9.57
CA SER A 191 -38.89 18.78 -8.54
C SER A 191 -40.42 18.71 -8.55
N ARG A 192 -40.96 17.54 -8.95
CA ARG A 192 -42.39 17.22 -8.89
C ARG A 192 -43.00 17.33 -7.49
N LEU A 193 -42.20 17.17 -6.42
CA LEU A 193 -42.67 17.35 -5.04
C LEU A 193 -42.78 18.83 -4.65
N GLN A 194 -41.87 19.69 -5.12
CA GLN A 194 -42.01 21.14 -4.92
C GLN A 194 -43.17 21.70 -5.76
N ALA A 195 -43.47 21.12 -6.93
CA ALA A 195 -44.61 21.49 -7.78
C ALA A 195 -45.97 21.45 -7.05
N LEU A 196 -46.12 20.63 -6.00
CA LEU A 196 -47.32 20.60 -5.16
C LEU A 196 -47.46 21.84 -4.26
N ASN A 197 -46.34 22.41 -3.80
CA ASN A 197 -46.31 23.65 -3.01
C ASN A 197 -46.38 24.92 -3.89
N GLN A 198 -46.11 24.82 -5.19
CA GLN A 198 -46.10 25.95 -6.12
C GLN A 198 -47.47 26.66 -6.28
N LYS A 199 -48.59 26.10 -5.78
CA LYS A 199 -49.88 26.80 -5.69
C LYS A 199 -49.87 28.02 -4.75
N ARG A 200 -48.82 28.20 -3.95
CA ARG A 200 -48.64 29.34 -3.02
C ARG A 200 -47.66 30.42 -3.52
N VAL A 201 -47.17 30.30 -4.76
CA VAL A 201 -46.14 31.20 -5.35
C VAL A 201 -46.69 31.80 -6.64
N SER A 202 -46.43 33.09 -6.88
CA SER A 202 -46.94 33.79 -8.06
C SER A 202 -46.43 33.18 -9.37
N PRO A 203 -47.21 33.22 -10.47
CA PRO A 203 -46.79 32.64 -11.75
C PRO A 203 -45.46 33.19 -12.28
N GLU A 204 -45.21 34.50 -12.10
CA GLU A 204 -44.01 35.19 -12.53
C GLU A 204 -42.75 34.69 -11.81
N VAL A 205 -42.82 34.54 -10.48
CA VAL A 205 -41.70 34.00 -9.67
C VAL A 205 -41.45 32.53 -10.00
N ARG A 206 -42.50 31.76 -10.34
CA ARG A 206 -42.35 30.39 -10.83
C ARG A 206 -41.66 30.33 -12.19
N LYS A 207 -42.02 31.22 -13.13
CA LYS A 207 -41.39 31.31 -14.45
C LYS A 207 -39.90 31.68 -14.30
N LYS A 208 -39.59 32.74 -13.55
CA LYS A 208 -38.20 33.19 -13.33
C LYS A 208 -37.31 32.13 -12.69
N ARG A 209 -37.80 31.39 -11.68
CA ARG A 209 -37.06 30.26 -11.07
C ARG A 209 -36.85 29.10 -12.05
N ARG A 210 -37.77 28.90 -12.99
CA ARG A 210 -37.66 27.86 -14.01
C ARG A 210 -36.60 28.22 -15.05
N GLU A 211 -36.65 29.45 -15.56
CA GLU A 211 -35.66 30.03 -16.48
C GLU A 211 -34.24 29.99 -15.88
N GLN A 212 -34.08 30.33 -14.60
CA GLN A 212 -32.80 30.20 -13.89
C GLN A 212 -32.33 28.75 -13.75
N GLY A 213 -33.23 27.82 -13.44
CA GLY A 213 -32.90 26.40 -13.34
C GLY A 213 -32.46 25.79 -14.68
N GLU A 214 -33.13 26.17 -15.77
CA GLU A 214 -32.80 25.78 -17.14
C GLU A 214 -31.44 26.37 -17.54
N GLN A 215 -31.16 27.64 -17.26
CA GLN A 215 -29.86 28.26 -17.51
C GLN A 215 -28.68 27.52 -16.84
N HIS A 216 -28.81 27.11 -15.56
CA HIS A 216 -27.77 26.34 -14.86
C HIS A 216 -27.61 24.92 -15.41
N LEU A 217 -28.72 24.29 -15.83
CA LEU A 217 -28.71 22.99 -16.48
C LEU A 217 -27.98 23.06 -17.83
N HIS A 218 -28.38 23.98 -18.72
CA HIS A 218 -27.77 24.17 -20.04
C HIS A 218 -26.29 24.56 -19.95
N LEU A 219 -25.89 25.38 -18.95
CA LEU A 219 -24.46 25.65 -18.72
C LEU A 219 -23.68 24.38 -18.39
N SER A 220 -24.23 23.51 -17.52
CA SER A 220 -23.60 22.23 -17.19
C SER A 220 -23.43 21.36 -18.44
N ILE A 221 -24.48 21.24 -19.26
CA ILE A 221 -24.48 20.48 -20.51
C ILE A 221 -23.46 21.06 -21.53
N LYS A 222 -23.35 22.40 -21.65
CA LYS A 222 -22.32 23.06 -22.47
C LYS A 222 -20.91 22.62 -22.06
N MET A 223 -20.61 22.63 -20.76
CA MET A 223 -19.29 22.23 -20.26
C MET A 223 -19.02 20.73 -20.45
N TYR A 224 -20.04 19.88 -20.37
CA TYR A 224 -19.89 18.44 -20.63
C TYR A 224 -19.58 18.15 -22.11
N ARG A 225 -20.25 18.82 -23.06
CA ARG A 225 -19.91 18.72 -24.48
C ARG A 225 -18.47 19.16 -24.74
N LYS A 226 -18.03 20.27 -24.15
CA LYS A 226 -16.66 20.80 -24.23
C LYS A 226 -15.61 19.81 -23.68
N GLN A 227 -15.95 19.05 -22.64
CA GLN A 227 -15.07 17.98 -22.14
C GLN A 227 -14.99 16.80 -23.12
N MET A 228 -16.13 16.35 -23.67
CA MET A 228 -16.16 15.27 -24.65
C MET A 228 -15.40 15.61 -25.94
N GLU A 229 -15.46 16.86 -26.40
CA GLU A 229 -14.68 17.37 -27.54
C GLU A 229 -13.17 17.31 -27.31
N LYS A 230 -12.72 17.50 -26.05
CA LYS A 230 -11.32 17.36 -25.63
C LYS A 230 -10.93 15.93 -25.23
N GLY A 231 -11.81 14.94 -25.42
CA GLY A 231 -11.56 13.54 -25.04
C GLY A 231 -11.50 13.29 -23.52
N ARG A 232 -12.17 14.13 -22.72
CA ARG A 232 -12.21 14.07 -21.24
C ARG A 232 -13.57 13.63 -20.72
N TYR A 233 -13.65 13.35 -19.42
CA TYR A 233 -14.84 12.78 -18.79
C TYR A 233 -15.71 13.82 -18.10
N PHE A 234 -17.02 13.54 -18.06
CA PHE A 234 -17.97 14.25 -17.21
C PHE A 234 -18.83 13.30 -16.37
N LEU A 235 -19.40 13.80 -15.28
CA LEU A 235 -20.40 13.09 -14.48
C LEU A 235 -21.50 14.03 -13.99
N HIS A 236 -22.71 13.85 -14.53
CA HIS A 236 -23.90 14.59 -14.14
C HIS A 236 -24.72 13.84 -13.09
N GLU A 237 -25.04 14.46 -11.94
CA GLU A 237 -26.06 13.96 -10.99
C GLU A 237 -27.39 14.70 -11.23
N HIS A 238 -28.50 13.96 -11.35
CA HIS A 238 -29.82 14.55 -11.13
C HIS A 238 -30.85 13.53 -10.61
N PRO A 239 -31.83 13.89 -9.76
CA PRO A 239 -32.89 12.98 -9.34
C PRO A 239 -33.62 12.34 -10.54
N TRP A 240 -33.80 11.01 -10.54
CA TRP A 240 -34.37 10.28 -11.70
C TRP A 240 -35.82 10.69 -12.05
N SER A 241 -36.58 11.15 -11.06
CA SER A 241 -37.97 11.59 -11.23
C SER A 241 -38.12 13.08 -11.55
N ALA A 242 -37.03 13.78 -11.87
CA ALA A 242 -37.06 15.19 -12.22
C ALA A 242 -37.42 15.41 -13.69
N ASP A 243 -38.06 16.53 -13.98
CA ASP A 243 -38.49 16.83 -15.36
C ASP A 243 -37.35 17.38 -16.25
N SER A 244 -36.14 17.57 -15.71
CA SER A 244 -34.94 17.95 -16.47
C SER A 244 -34.48 16.88 -17.47
N TRP A 245 -34.74 15.61 -17.21
CA TRP A 245 -34.47 14.51 -18.16
C TRP A 245 -35.33 14.59 -19.44
N TYR A 246 -36.32 15.47 -19.49
CA TYR A 246 -37.12 15.74 -20.69
C TYR A 246 -36.69 16.99 -21.46
N ASP A 247 -35.74 17.76 -20.94
CA ASP A 247 -35.16 18.93 -21.58
C ASP A 247 -34.48 18.54 -22.91
N GLU A 248 -34.55 19.42 -23.91
CA GLU A 248 -34.06 19.13 -25.27
C GLU A 248 -32.54 19.00 -25.30
N GLU A 249 -31.80 19.80 -24.54
CA GLU A 249 -30.34 19.71 -24.49
C GLU A 249 -29.84 18.48 -23.73
N VAL A 250 -30.56 18.08 -22.67
CA VAL A 250 -30.25 16.87 -21.89
C VAL A 250 -30.52 15.62 -22.74
N LYS A 251 -31.63 15.58 -23.49
CA LYS A 251 -31.90 14.50 -24.45
C LYS A 251 -30.83 14.42 -25.54
N ALA A 252 -30.51 15.56 -26.17
CA ALA A 252 -29.52 15.60 -27.23
C ALA A 252 -28.13 15.13 -26.76
N LEU A 253 -27.75 15.36 -25.49
CA LEU A 253 -26.53 14.79 -24.92
C LEU A 253 -26.68 13.29 -24.58
N ALA A 254 -27.86 12.86 -24.10
CA ALA A 254 -28.15 11.45 -23.78
C ALA A 254 -28.31 10.54 -25.01
N GLU A 255 -28.52 11.11 -26.20
CA GLU A 255 -28.62 10.40 -27.49
C GLU A 255 -27.25 10.23 -28.19
N ASP A 256 -26.17 10.85 -27.69
CA ASP A 256 -24.80 10.64 -28.18
C ASP A 256 -24.31 9.23 -27.81
N GLU A 257 -23.83 8.46 -28.79
CA GLU A 257 -23.40 7.06 -28.60
C GLU A 257 -22.27 6.88 -27.56
N ARG A 258 -21.55 7.95 -27.22
CA ARG A 258 -20.49 7.96 -26.21
C ARG A 258 -21.02 8.18 -24.78
N VAL A 259 -22.31 8.45 -24.61
CA VAL A 259 -22.91 8.85 -23.33
C VAL A 259 -23.79 7.75 -22.75
N TYR A 260 -23.53 7.39 -21.51
CA TYR A 260 -24.27 6.41 -20.74
C TYR A 260 -25.20 7.10 -19.75
N VAL A 261 -26.50 6.82 -19.83
CA VAL A 261 -27.49 7.25 -18.84
C VAL A 261 -27.89 6.06 -17.96
N VAL A 262 -27.51 6.10 -16.69
CA VAL A 262 -27.75 5.02 -15.73
C VAL A 262 -28.53 5.51 -14.51
N LYS A 263 -29.14 4.57 -13.79
CA LYS A 263 -29.91 4.83 -12.57
C LYS A 263 -29.40 3.97 -11.43
N GLY A 264 -29.26 4.58 -10.25
CA GLY A 264 -28.90 3.89 -9.01
C GLY A 264 -29.60 4.50 -7.79
N PRO A 265 -30.10 3.69 -6.84
CA PRO A 265 -30.70 4.17 -5.60
C PRO A 265 -29.61 4.49 -4.56
N MET A 266 -29.74 5.60 -3.84
CA MET A 266 -28.75 6.03 -2.83
C MET A 266 -28.54 5.04 -1.67
N CYS A 267 -29.43 4.06 -1.48
CA CYS A 267 -29.25 3.01 -0.48
C CYS A 267 -28.18 1.97 -0.88
N LYS A 268 -27.83 1.83 -2.17
CA LYS A 268 -26.64 1.08 -2.64
C LYS A 268 -25.36 1.59 -1.98
N TRP A 269 -25.32 2.90 -1.76
CA TRP A 269 -24.20 3.64 -1.18
C TRP A 269 -24.33 3.84 0.34
N GLU A 270 -25.24 3.12 0.99
CA GLU A 270 -25.48 3.16 2.43
C GLU A 270 -25.92 4.51 3.01
N MET A 271 -26.45 5.40 2.17
CA MET A 271 -27.02 6.67 2.61
C MET A 271 -28.11 6.43 3.68
N LYS A 272 -27.99 7.06 4.85
CA LYS A 272 -28.90 6.92 5.99
C LYS A 272 -29.42 8.29 6.42
N ALA A 273 -30.67 8.33 6.88
CA ALA A 273 -31.30 9.51 7.46
C ALA A 273 -32.18 9.12 8.66
N ASN A 274 -32.51 10.09 9.52
CA ASN A 274 -33.51 9.93 10.56
C ASN A 274 -34.90 10.25 9.99
N ASP A 275 -35.93 9.50 10.40
CA ASP A 275 -37.32 9.89 10.17
C ASP A 275 -37.80 10.96 11.16
N VAL A 276 -39.04 11.44 10.98
CA VAL A 276 -39.67 12.47 11.83
C VAL A 276 -39.79 12.03 13.30
N ALA A 277 -39.75 10.72 13.58
CA ALA A 277 -39.76 10.15 14.92
C ALA A 277 -38.35 9.78 15.43
N GLY A 278 -37.28 10.25 14.76
CA GLY A 278 -35.88 10.06 15.16
C GLY A 278 -35.26 8.71 14.77
N ASN A 279 -35.98 7.82 14.08
CA ASN A 279 -35.47 6.49 13.77
C ASN A 279 -34.56 6.52 12.53
N LYS A 280 -33.37 5.92 12.63
CA LYS A 280 -32.46 5.73 11.50
C LYS A 280 -33.00 4.72 10.48
N GLY A 281 -32.83 5.02 9.20
CA GLY A 281 -33.03 4.09 8.09
C GLY A 281 -32.40 4.59 6.80
N TYR A 282 -32.44 3.78 5.74
CA TYR A 282 -31.74 4.08 4.48
C TYR A 282 -32.52 5.05 3.58
N VAL A 283 -31.81 5.89 2.84
CA VAL A 283 -32.37 6.80 1.85
C VAL A 283 -32.36 6.11 0.49
N ARG A 284 -33.54 5.77 -0.05
CA ARG A 284 -33.62 5.08 -1.34
C ARG A 284 -33.35 5.98 -2.56
N LYS A 285 -33.54 7.31 -2.45
CA LYS A 285 -33.49 8.35 -3.52
C LYS A 285 -32.96 7.80 -4.87
N GLU A 286 -33.89 7.47 -5.78
CA GLU A 286 -33.55 7.01 -7.13
C GLU A 286 -32.85 8.17 -7.86
N THR A 287 -31.57 8.01 -8.15
CA THR A 287 -30.72 9.06 -8.73
C THR A 287 -30.31 8.62 -10.14
N GLY A 288 -30.45 9.54 -11.09
CA GLY A 288 -29.95 9.37 -12.45
C GLY A 288 -28.55 9.94 -12.57
N TRP A 289 -27.73 9.28 -13.36
CA TRP A 289 -26.36 9.63 -13.65
C TRP A 289 -26.18 9.63 -15.16
N MET A 290 -25.45 10.61 -15.67
CA MET A 290 -25.08 10.67 -17.09
C MET A 290 -23.58 10.95 -17.19
N THR A 291 -22.86 10.14 -17.95
CA THR A 291 -21.39 10.18 -18.07
C THR A 291 -20.94 9.54 -19.38
N ASN A 292 -19.79 9.96 -19.90
CA ASN A 292 -19.11 9.31 -21.03
C ASN A 292 -18.01 8.31 -20.61
N SER A 293 -17.87 7.99 -19.31
CA SER A 293 -17.01 6.89 -18.85
C SER A 293 -17.85 5.61 -18.71
N PRO A 294 -17.52 4.52 -19.44
CA PRO A 294 -18.18 3.23 -19.25
C PRO A 294 -18.00 2.67 -17.83
N VAL A 295 -16.80 2.81 -17.25
CA VAL A 295 -16.50 2.33 -15.88
C VAL A 295 -17.37 3.05 -14.84
N LEU A 296 -17.48 4.38 -14.92
CA LEU A 296 -18.37 5.14 -14.02
C LEU A 296 -19.84 4.76 -14.21
N ALA A 297 -20.28 4.50 -15.44
CA ALA A 297 -21.64 4.08 -15.73
C ALA A 297 -21.98 2.73 -15.08
N GLU A 298 -21.13 1.73 -15.22
CA GLU A 298 -21.31 0.41 -14.59
C GLU A 298 -21.32 0.51 -13.06
N ILE A 299 -20.38 1.25 -12.48
CA ILE A 299 -20.30 1.48 -11.02
C ILE A 299 -21.57 2.16 -10.49
N LEU A 300 -22.12 3.13 -11.21
CA LEU A 300 -23.28 3.91 -10.75
C LEU A 300 -24.63 3.22 -10.98
N GLN A 301 -24.73 2.32 -11.96
CA GLN A 301 -25.95 1.55 -12.23
C GLN A 301 -26.31 0.60 -11.07
N GLY A 302 -27.60 0.41 -10.80
CA GLY A 302 -28.05 -0.69 -9.94
C GLY A 302 -29.48 -0.55 -9.42
N GLU A 303 -29.90 -1.55 -8.65
CA GLU A 303 -31.17 -1.53 -7.93
C GLU A 303 -30.97 -1.73 -6.41
N CYS A 304 -32.03 -1.51 -5.65
CA CYS A 304 -32.05 -1.70 -4.21
C CYS A 304 -32.12 -3.20 -3.88
N SER A 305 -31.26 -3.70 -2.97
CA SER A 305 -31.22 -5.12 -2.56
C SER A 305 -32.59 -5.71 -2.21
N ASN A 306 -33.47 -4.93 -1.55
CA ASN A 306 -34.85 -5.31 -1.24
C ASN A 306 -35.68 -5.78 -2.45
N LYS A 307 -35.38 -5.31 -3.68
CA LYS A 307 -36.05 -5.75 -4.91
C LYS A 307 -35.49 -7.07 -5.45
N GLN A 308 -34.22 -7.35 -5.19
CA GLN A 308 -33.48 -8.48 -5.75
C GLN A 308 -33.42 -9.68 -4.79
N GLY A 309 -34.23 -9.68 -3.73
CA GLY A 309 -34.22 -10.73 -2.69
C GLY A 309 -33.00 -10.68 -1.75
N GLY A 310 -32.20 -9.62 -1.80
CA GLY A 310 -31.06 -9.41 -0.91
C GLY A 310 -31.47 -8.95 0.49
N LEU A 311 -30.48 -8.67 1.34
CA LEU A 311 -30.70 -8.31 2.75
C LEU A 311 -31.69 -7.14 2.87
N TRP A 312 -32.79 -7.38 3.59
CA TRP A 312 -33.87 -6.41 3.74
C TRP A 312 -33.44 -5.24 4.63
N HIS A 313 -33.71 -4.02 4.16
CA HIS A 313 -33.44 -2.81 4.93
C HIS A 313 -34.57 -1.77 4.83
N ARG A 314 -34.87 -1.11 5.94
CA ARG A 314 -35.93 -0.07 6.03
C ARG A 314 -35.54 1.20 5.28
N HIS A 315 -36.46 1.74 4.48
CA HIS A 315 -36.31 3.05 3.83
C HIS A 315 -37.00 4.18 4.60
N VAL A 316 -36.38 5.36 4.62
CA VAL A 316 -36.94 6.61 5.16
C VAL A 316 -37.47 7.49 4.02
N ARG A 317 -38.61 8.17 4.25
CA ARG A 317 -39.16 9.16 3.31
C ARG A 317 -38.60 10.55 3.63
N LEU A 318 -38.00 11.20 2.63
CA LEU A 318 -37.44 12.55 2.74
C LEU A 318 -38.54 13.64 2.70
N ILE A 319 -39.27 13.81 3.80
CA ILE A 319 -40.35 14.81 3.93
C ILE A 319 -40.03 15.71 5.14
N GLY A 320 -40.43 17.00 5.10
CA GLY A 320 -40.35 17.88 6.26
C GLY A 320 -38.94 18.36 6.63
N GLY A 321 -38.10 18.68 5.64
CA GLY A 321 -36.75 19.24 5.87
C GLY A 321 -35.62 18.21 6.01
N ILE A 322 -35.95 16.93 6.23
CA ILE A 322 -35.01 15.79 6.29
C ILE A 322 -34.09 15.73 5.04
N ALA A 323 -34.56 16.24 3.90
CA ALA A 323 -33.80 16.33 2.66
C ALA A 323 -32.45 17.09 2.78
N ARG A 324 -32.32 18.10 3.67
CA ARG A 324 -31.02 18.79 3.88
C ARG A 324 -29.96 17.88 4.51
N GLY A 325 -30.36 17.02 5.44
CA GLY A 325 -29.47 16.00 6.00
C GLY A 325 -29.07 14.90 5.01
N ALA A 326 -29.80 14.80 3.89
CA ALA A 326 -29.51 13.90 2.76
C ALA A 326 -28.85 14.64 1.57
N ALA A 327 -28.20 15.78 1.81
CA ALA A 327 -27.38 16.48 0.80
C ALA A 327 -25.91 16.02 0.78
N VAL A 328 -25.44 15.37 1.83
CA VAL A 328 -24.07 14.84 1.94
C VAL A 328 -23.98 13.49 1.23
N TYR A 329 -23.01 13.33 0.33
CA TYR A 329 -22.73 12.05 -0.33
C TYR A 329 -22.13 11.04 0.66
N PRO A 330 -22.54 9.76 0.62
CA PRO A 330 -21.86 8.73 1.39
C PRO A 330 -20.42 8.54 0.91
N PRO A 331 -19.43 8.34 1.81
CA PRO A 331 -18.05 8.05 1.42
C PRO A 331 -17.91 6.86 0.47
N LYS A 332 -18.81 5.87 0.57
CA LYS A 332 -18.88 4.71 -0.33
C LYS A 332 -19.14 5.10 -1.80
N LEU A 333 -19.96 6.12 -2.05
CA LEU A 333 -20.20 6.67 -3.39
C LEU A 333 -19.01 7.48 -3.89
N VAL A 334 -18.49 8.38 -3.06
CA VAL A 334 -17.34 9.25 -3.41
C VAL A 334 -16.11 8.39 -3.77
N ASN A 335 -15.78 7.41 -2.93
CA ASN A 335 -14.68 6.47 -3.18
C ASN A 335 -14.92 5.59 -4.42
N ALA A 336 -16.16 5.18 -4.70
CA ALA A 336 -16.46 4.36 -5.87
C ALA A 336 -16.27 5.15 -7.18
N VAL A 337 -16.72 6.41 -7.25
CA VAL A 337 -16.50 7.28 -8.41
C VAL A 337 -15.01 7.61 -8.60
N LEU A 338 -14.30 7.96 -7.52
CA LEU A 338 -12.87 8.29 -7.63
C LEU A 338 -12.01 7.06 -7.98
N LYS A 339 -12.37 5.86 -7.52
CA LYS A 339 -11.73 4.61 -7.98
C LYS A 339 -12.07 4.31 -9.44
N GLY A 340 -13.33 4.42 -9.83
CA GLY A 340 -13.77 4.23 -11.22
C GLY A 340 -13.08 5.18 -12.20
N LEU A 341 -12.80 6.41 -11.79
CA LEU A 341 -11.97 7.34 -12.59
C LEU A 341 -10.53 6.82 -12.75
N LYS A 342 -9.90 6.30 -11.68
CA LYS A 342 -8.55 5.71 -11.79
C LYS A 342 -8.52 4.46 -12.65
N GLU A 343 -9.56 3.64 -12.56
CA GLU A 343 -9.74 2.44 -13.38
C GLU A 343 -9.89 2.85 -14.86
N GLN A 344 -10.74 3.84 -15.17
CA GLN A 344 -10.84 4.44 -16.50
C GLN A 344 -9.48 4.97 -17.00
N MET A 345 -8.77 5.78 -16.20
CA MET A 345 -7.45 6.31 -16.56
C MET A 345 -6.39 5.22 -16.84
N VAL A 346 -6.55 4.02 -16.26
CA VAL A 346 -5.68 2.86 -16.52
C VAL A 346 -6.09 2.16 -17.82
N GLU A 347 -7.39 2.02 -18.11
CA GLU A 347 -7.88 1.52 -19.41
C GLU A 347 -7.45 2.42 -20.57
N ASP A 348 -7.49 3.74 -20.38
CA ASP A 348 -7.07 4.74 -21.38
C ASP A 348 -5.54 4.86 -21.52
N GLY A 349 -4.76 4.10 -20.75
CA GLY A 349 -3.29 4.18 -20.71
C GLY A 349 -2.73 5.49 -20.14
N SER A 350 -3.59 6.36 -19.59
CA SER A 350 -3.25 7.71 -19.10
C SER A 350 -2.76 7.76 -17.65
N LEU A 351 -2.66 6.60 -16.99
CA LEU A 351 -2.06 6.38 -15.67
C LEU A 351 -1.39 5.01 -15.66
N SER A 352 -0.15 4.91 -15.18
CA SER A 352 0.47 3.59 -15.02
C SER A 352 -0.21 2.83 -13.87
N ALA A 353 -0.47 1.54 -14.06
CA ALA A 353 -1.01 0.67 -13.02
C ALA A 353 -0.06 0.53 -11.79
N VAL A 354 1.19 0.99 -11.89
CA VAL A 354 2.10 1.06 -10.73
C VAL A 354 1.76 2.28 -9.86
N ASP A 355 1.44 3.42 -10.46
CA ASP A 355 1.10 4.66 -9.77
C ASP A 355 -0.35 4.67 -9.25
N ALA A 356 -1.24 3.97 -9.95
CA ALA A 356 -2.63 3.78 -9.54
C ALA A 356 -2.78 3.20 -8.12
N TYR A 357 -1.81 2.40 -7.66
CA TYR A 357 -1.86 1.72 -6.37
C TYR A 357 -0.61 1.92 -5.50
N ALA A 358 -0.06 3.14 -5.46
CA ALA A 358 0.95 3.53 -4.47
C ALA A 358 0.45 3.49 -3.01
N ALA A 359 -0.87 3.41 -2.79
CA ALA A 359 -1.48 3.03 -1.52
C ALA A 359 -1.56 1.50 -1.37
N GLY A 360 -1.42 1.00 -0.14
CA GLY A 360 -1.51 -0.43 0.17
C GLY A 360 -2.91 -1.03 -0.07
N PRO A 361 -3.03 -2.37 -0.12
CA PRO A 361 -4.33 -3.01 -0.18
C PRO A 361 -5.15 -2.70 1.07
N VAL A 362 -6.42 -2.31 0.88
CA VAL A 362 -7.41 -2.16 1.96
C VAL A 362 -8.15 -3.50 2.08
N PRO A 363 -8.20 -4.14 3.26
CA PRO A 363 -9.02 -5.33 3.51
C PRO A 363 -10.51 -5.11 3.22
N GLU A 364 -11.24 -6.18 2.94
CA GLU A 364 -12.70 -6.11 2.76
C GLU A 364 -13.40 -5.70 4.06
N GLU A 365 -14.34 -4.76 3.98
CA GLU A 365 -15.05 -4.20 5.15
C GLU A 365 -16.02 -5.22 5.80
N PRO A 366 -15.84 -5.62 7.07
CA PRO A 366 -16.87 -6.34 7.82
C PRO A 366 -18.01 -5.40 8.24
N SER A 367 -19.23 -5.93 8.37
CA SER A 367 -20.42 -5.12 8.68
C SER A 367 -20.41 -4.58 10.12
N MET A 368 -20.52 -3.25 10.27
CA MET A 368 -20.40 -2.54 11.54
C MET A 368 -21.72 -2.41 12.34
N PRO A 369 -21.70 -2.56 13.68
CA PRO A 369 -22.81 -2.18 14.56
C PRO A 369 -22.94 -0.65 14.70
N ALA A 370 -24.11 -0.18 15.11
CA ALA A 370 -24.45 1.25 15.08
C ALA A 370 -23.78 2.09 16.19
N GLY A 371 -22.98 3.10 15.81
CA GLY A 371 -22.37 4.10 16.69
C GLY A 371 -21.75 5.28 15.91
N ASN A 372 -21.19 6.28 16.59
CA ASN A 372 -20.54 7.45 15.97
C ASN A 372 -19.04 7.19 15.68
N TRP A 373 -18.74 6.21 14.82
CA TRP A 373 -17.40 5.74 14.47
C TRP A 373 -16.70 6.57 13.37
N TYR A 374 -17.04 7.85 13.22
CA TYR A 374 -16.86 8.57 11.95
C TYR A 374 -15.63 9.50 11.84
N GLN A 375 -14.67 9.45 12.78
CA GLN A 375 -13.55 10.40 12.80
C GLN A 375 -12.15 9.76 12.67
N TYR A 376 -11.98 8.48 12.99
CA TYR A 376 -10.66 7.82 13.04
C TYR A 376 -10.67 6.44 12.39
N TRP A 377 -9.57 6.10 11.73
CA TRP A 377 -9.36 4.82 11.05
C TRP A 377 -7.99 4.24 11.41
N ASP A 378 -7.85 2.94 11.21
CA ASP A 378 -6.62 2.20 11.40
C ASP A 378 -5.70 2.40 10.19
N ASP A 379 -4.53 3.01 10.41
CA ASP A 379 -3.56 3.26 9.34
C ASP A 379 -2.85 2.00 8.81
N VAL A 380 -3.11 0.82 9.39
CA VAL A 380 -2.54 -0.48 8.97
C VAL A 380 -3.58 -1.37 8.29
N ASN A 381 -4.78 -1.52 8.88
CA ASN A 381 -5.84 -2.39 8.36
C ASN A 381 -7.03 -1.64 7.73
N GLY A 382 -7.05 -0.30 7.76
CA GLY A 382 -8.09 0.52 7.14
C GLY A 382 -9.47 0.49 7.82
N GLY A 383 -9.65 -0.30 8.89
CA GLY A 383 -10.90 -0.38 9.64
C GLY A 383 -11.18 0.87 10.48
N TYR A 384 -12.45 1.13 10.79
CA TYR A 384 -12.84 2.23 11.68
C TYR A 384 -12.42 1.95 13.13
N LEU A 385 -11.96 2.99 13.82
CA LEU A 385 -11.53 2.92 15.22
C LEU A 385 -12.51 3.64 16.16
N ASP A 386 -12.52 3.24 17.44
CA ASP A 386 -13.36 3.91 18.44
C ASP A 386 -12.85 5.34 18.70
N SER A 387 -13.73 6.32 18.52
CA SER A 387 -13.39 7.73 18.68
C SER A 387 -12.97 8.08 20.10
N GLU A 388 -13.60 7.47 21.12
CA GLU A 388 -13.26 7.74 22.52
C GLU A 388 -11.91 7.08 22.88
N GLY A 389 -11.70 5.84 22.45
CA GLY A 389 -10.46 5.10 22.62
C GLY A 389 -9.25 5.71 21.89
N VAL A 390 -9.44 6.25 20.68
CA VAL A 390 -8.38 6.98 19.95
C VAL A 390 -8.02 8.28 20.67
N LEU A 391 -9.00 9.07 21.11
CA LEU A 391 -8.72 10.28 21.89
C LEU A 391 -7.94 9.99 23.18
N LYS A 392 -8.32 8.93 23.91
CA LYS A 392 -7.56 8.45 25.09
C LYS A 392 -6.14 8.00 24.72
N ALA A 393 -5.97 7.27 23.62
CA ALA A 393 -4.66 6.81 23.17
C ALA A 393 -3.74 7.96 22.74
N ARG A 394 -4.29 9.00 22.10
CA ARG A 394 -3.58 10.24 21.76
C ARG A 394 -3.19 11.02 23.01
N GLN A 395 -4.10 11.16 23.98
CA GLN A 395 -3.81 11.81 25.27
C GLN A 395 -2.64 11.12 25.99
N LEU A 396 -2.65 9.79 26.08
CA LEU A 396 -1.56 8.99 26.68
C LEU A 396 -0.23 9.08 25.92
N GLU A 397 -0.24 9.46 24.63
CA GLU A 397 0.97 9.75 23.86
C GLU A 397 1.46 11.18 24.14
N MET A 398 0.57 12.17 24.21
CA MET A 398 0.90 13.56 24.54
C MET A 398 1.46 13.69 25.96
N GLU A 399 0.83 13.06 26.96
CA GLU A 399 1.33 13.01 28.35
C GLU A 399 2.76 12.44 28.42
N TYR A 400 3.08 11.45 27.58
CA TYR A 400 4.43 10.91 27.50
C TYR A 400 5.42 11.85 26.79
N ILE A 401 4.98 12.53 25.72
CA ILE A 401 5.77 13.56 25.02
C ILE A 401 6.13 14.71 25.98
N HIS A 402 5.18 15.16 26.81
CA HIS A 402 5.40 16.15 27.87
C HIS A 402 6.36 15.64 28.93
N LYS A 403 6.13 14.44 29.47
CA LYS A 403 7.00 13.80 30.47
C LYS A 403 8.45 13.68 29.98
N GLN A 404 8.65 13.37 28.70
CA GLN A 404 9.98 13.25 28.10
C GLN A 404 10.59 14.59 27.67
N GLY A 405 9.83 15.68 27.61
CA GLY A 405 10.32 16.98 27.13
C GLY A 405 10.82 16.92 25.69
N VAL A 406 10.10 16.23 24.79
CA VAL A 406 10.58 15.92 23.42
C VAL A 406 10.84 17.18 22.59
N TRP A 407 10.06 18.25 22.82
CA TRP A 407 10.23 19.55 22.18
C TRP A 407 10.15 20.71 23.18
N LYS A 408 10.68 21.86 22.79
CA LYS A 408 10.38 23.16 23.40
C LYS A 408 9.61 24.04 22.43
N ARG A 409 8.69 24.87 22.92
CA ARG A 409 8.04 25.91 22.11
C ARG A 409 9.03 27.03 21.80
N VAL A 410 9.00 27.52 20.58
CA VAL A 410 9.83 28.61 20.06
C VAL A 410 9.05 29.43 19.01
N PRO A 411 9.36 30.73 18.83
CA PRO A 411 8.72 31.54 17.79
C PRO A 411 8.97 30.98 16.39
N LEU A 412 7.98 31.07 15.51
CA LEU A 412 8.06 30.65 14.12
C LEU A 412 9.20 31.37 13.37
N ASP A 413 9.46 32.63 13.70
CA ASP A 413 10.55 33.43 13.13
C ASP A 413 11.92 32.76 13.34
N GLN A 414 12.14 32.08 14.47
CA GLN A 414 13.39 31.36 14.73
C GLN A 414 13.57 30.19 13.75
N CYS A 415 12.50 29.42 13.48
CA CYS A 415 12.52 28.34 12.49
C CYS A 415 12.91 28.88 11.11
N ILE A 416 12.29 29.97 10.67
CA ILE A 416 12.52 30.57 9.35
C ILE A 416 13.93 31.17 9.26
N GLN A 417 14.42 31.83 10.32
CA GLN A 417 15.77 32.40 10.36
C GLN A 417 16.88 31.34 10.34
N GLU A 418 16.73 30.24 11.09
CA GLU A 418 17.75 29.20 11.17
C GLU A 418 17.73 28.22 9.98
N THR A 419 16.57 27.96 9.38
CA THR A 419 16.42 26.91 8.35
C THR A 419 16.04 27.43 6.97
N GLY A 420 15.59 28.69 6.85
CA GLY A 420 14.99 29.23 5.62
C GLY A 420 13.65 28.59 5.25
N LYS A 421 13.07 27.74 6.11
CA LYS A 421 11.93 26.86 5.79
C LYS A 421 10.86 26.90 6.90
N GLN A 422 9.65 26.48 6.54
CA GLN A 422 8.53 26.30 7.45
C GLN A 422 8.70 25.02 8.29
N PRO A 423 8.15 24.95 9.52
CA PRO A 423 8.30 23.80 10.40
C PRO A 423 7.60 22.55 9.85
N ILE A 424 8.18 21.39 10.10
CA ILE A 424 7.76 20.11 9.51
C ILE A 424 6.40 19.68 10.08
N PRO A 425 5.40 19.34 9.24
CA PRO A 425 4.10 18.92 9.73
C PRO A 425 4.13 17.54 10.39
N LEU A 426 3.32 17.36 11.43
CA LEU A 426 3.10 16.08 12.10
C LEU A 426 1.94 15.29 11.46
N LYS A 427 1.85 14.00 11.80
CA LYS A 427 0.70 13.11 11.54
C LYS A 427 0.40 12.31 12.80
N TRP A 428 -0.87 12.16 13.15
CA TRP A 428 -1.29 11.03 13.96
C TRP A 428 -1.29 9.75 13.11
N VAL A 429 -0.82 8.65 13.72
CA VAL A 429 -0.90 7.29 13.19
C VAL A 429 -1.64 6.45 14.23
N ASP A 430 -2.88 6.08 13.91
CA ASP A 430 -3.79 5.39 14.83
C ASP A 430 -3.93 3.93 14.39
N THR A 431 -3.86 2.99 15.34
CA THR A 431 -3.87 1.54 15.07
C THR A 431 -4.58 0.76 16.18
N ASN A 432 -5.31 -0.30 15.85
CA ASN A 432 -5.75 -1.32 16.79
C ASN A 432 -4.76 -2.50 16.76
N LYS A 433 -4.07 -2.74 17.86
CA LYS A 433 -3.19 -3.90 18.04
C LYS A 433 -3.89 -5.12 18.67
N GLY A 434 -5.17 -5.00 18.98
CA GLY A 434 -6.01 -6.09 19.50
C GLY A 434 -6.88 -6.70 18.42
N ASP A 435 -7.79 -7.58 18.82
CA ASP A 435 -8.88 -8.02 17.95
C ASP A 435 -10.12 -7.09 18.10
N HIS A 436 -11.18 -7.36 17.35
CA HIS A 436 -12.43 -6.58 17.43
C HIS A 436 -13.20 -6.80 18.74
N THR A 437 -12.87 -7.84 19.51
CA THR A 437 -13.49 -8.17 20.81
C THR A 437 -12.74 -7.54 21.98
N ASN A 438 -11.41 -7.39 21.87
CA ASN A 438 -10.52 -6.78 22.86
C ASN A 438 -9.63 -5.73 22.17
N PRO A 439 -10.16 -4.54 21.84
CA PRO A 439 -9.40 -3.52 21.14
C PRO A 439 -8.24 -2.98 22.00
N ASN A 440 -7.06 -2.87 21.40
CA ASN A 440 -5.84 -2.33 21.99
C ASN A 440 -5.35 -1.16 21.13
N LEU A 441 -6.03 -0.03 21.28
CA LEU A 441 -5.81 1.17 20.48
C LEU A 441 -4.48 1.84 20.86
N ARG A 442 -3.66 2.14 19.85
CA ARG A 442 -2.37 2.81 19.98
C ARG A 442 -2.26 3.90 18.93
N SER A 443 -2.13 5.13 19.42
CA SER A 443 -1.84 6.33 18.64
C SER A 443 -0.37 6.70 18.75
N ARG A 444 0.23 7.13 17.63
CA ARG A 444 1.60 7.64 17.56
C ARG A 444 1.60 8.99 16.85
N LEU A 445 2.31 9.98 17.40
CA LEU A 445 2.55 11.24 16.72
C LEU A 445 3.88 11.16 15.95
N VAL A 446 3.84 11.45 14.64
CA VAL A 446 4.91 11.14 13.69
C VAL A 446 5.25 12.36 12.84
N VAL A 447 6.53 12.67 12.70
CA VAL A 447 7.07 13.76 11.87
C VAL A 447 7.05 13.36 10.39
N LYS A 448 6.58 14.25 9.49
CA LYS A 448 6.56 14.00 8.03
C LYS A 448 7.87 14.42 7.33
N ASP A 449 9.03 14.15 7.93
CA ASP A 449 10.35 14.64 7.50
C ASP A 449 10.68 14.25 6.04
N ILE A 450 10.37 13.02 5.63
CA ILE A 450 10.55 12.55 4.24
C ILE A 450 9.75 13.39 3.23
N LYS A 451 8.52 13.81 3.56
CA LYS A 451 7.67 14.58 2.64
C LYS A 451 7.99 16.09 2.63
N ALA A 452 8.64 16.59 3.67
CA ALA A 452 9.02 18.00 3.78
C ALA A 452 10.29 18.32 2.97
N ARG A 453 11.16 17.34 2.76
CA ARG A 453 12.45 17.45 2.07
C ARG A 453 12.26 17.19 0.57
N LYS A 454 12.50 18.21 -0.27
CA LYS A 454 12.23 18.14 -1.73
C LYS A 454 13.45 18.41 -2.61
N GLY A 455 14.51 19.04 -2.08
CA GLY A 455 15.73 19.37 -2.84
C GLY A 455 16.95 18.51 -2.48
N PRO A 456 18.01 18.48 -3.32
CA PRO A 456 19.28 17.81 -2.99
C PRO A 456 19.94 18.37 -1.72
N GLU A 457 19.78 19.66 -1.44
CA GLU A 457 20.27 20.33 -0.23
C GLU A 457 19.56 19.86 1.05
N ASP A 458 18.41 19.20 0.92
CA ASP A 458 17.69 18.52 1.99
C ASP A 458 18.07 17.03 2.14
N GLN A 459 19.06 16.50 1.41
CA GLN A 459 19.49 15.12 1.61
C GLN A 459 20.47 15.03 2.78
N LEU A 460 20.14 14.18 3.76
CA LEU A 460 21.09 13.83 4.82
C LEU A 460 22.15 12.88 4.25
N ASP A 461 23.38 12.96 4.78
CA ASP A 461 24.41 11.95 4.52
C ASP A 461 23.84 10.56 4.85
N PRO A 462 23.84 9.59 3.91
CA PRO A 462 23.39 8.24 4.17
C PRO A 462 23.99 7.63 5.44
N ALA A 463 25.24 7.96 5.79
CA ALA A 463 25.90 7.51 7.02
C ALA A 463 25.15 7.93 8.31
N MET A 464 24.36 9.00 8.28
CA MET A 464 23.53 9.46 9.40
C MET A 464 22.19 8.71 9.53
N LEU A 465 21.80 7.92 8.52
CA LEU A 465 20.50 7.24 8.46
C LEU A 465 20.57 5.78 8.90
N PHE A 466 21.74 5.15 8.79
CA PHE A 466 21.88 3.72 9.06
C PHE A 466 21.86 3.40 10.57
N SER A 467 20.94 2.53 10.96
CA SER A 467 21.07 1.69 12.16
C SER A 467 21.44 0.27 11.78
N ALA A 468 22.40 -0.34 12.47
CA ALA A 468 22.76 -1.73 12.27
C ALA A 468 21.61 -2.65 12.67
N MET A 469 21.24 -3.57 11.78
CA MET A 469 20.31 -4.65 12.10
C MET A 469 21.12 -5.93 12.39
N PRO A 470 20.79 -6.68 13.45
CA PRO A 470 21.43 -7.95 13.72
C PRO A 470 21.01 -9.01 12.68
N PRO A 471 21.94 -9.86 12.19
CA PRO A 471 21.58 -10.98 11.33
C PRO A 471 20.78 -12.01 12.12
N LEU A 472 19.85 -12.71 11.46
CA LEU A 472 18.99 -13.70 12.12
C LEU A 472 19.81 -14.89 12.67
N GLU A 473 20.93 -15.19 12.04
CA GLU A 473 21.95 -16.12 12.51
C GLU A 473 22.41 -15.80 13.93
N ALA A 474 22.46 -14.51 14.33
CA ALA A 474 22.83 -14.12 15.70
C ALA A 474 21.85 -14.67 16.75
N VAL A 475 20.54 -14.65 16.47
CA VAL A 475 19.51 -15.22 17.34
C VAL A 475 19.68 -16.74 17.47
N ARG A 476 19.95 -17.41 16.35
CA ARG A 476 20.22 -18.86 16.33
C ARG A 476 21.49 -19.20 17.11
N ILE A 477 22.55 -18.41 16.95
CA ILE A 477 23.81 -18.60 17.68
C ILE A 477 23.62 -18.44 19.18
N LEU A 478 22.96 -17.38 19.67
CA LEU A 478 22.68 -17.23 21.11
C LEU A 478 21.84 -18.40 21.66
N THR A 479 20.87 -18.87 20.88
CA THR A 479 20.02 -20.00 21.26
C THR A 479 20.78 -21.34 21.27
N SER A 480 21.70 -21.56 20.32
CA SER A 480 22.62 -22.71 20.33
C SER A 480 23.63 -22.62 21.47
N MET A 481 24.14 -21.43 21.79
CA MET A 481 25.05 -21.18 22.90
C MET A 481 24.41 -21.44 24.26
N LEU A 482 23.11 -21.14 24.43
CA LEU A 482 22.33 -21.53 25.61
C LEU A 482 22.41 -23.05 25.85
N MET A 483 22.25 -23.85 24.80
CA MET A 483 22.22 -25.32 24.89
C MET A 483 23.60 -25.98 24.96
N SER A 484 24.58 -25.42 24.26
CA SER A 484 25.94 -25.97 24.17
C SER A 484 26.83 -25.57 25.35
N LYS A 485 26.76 -24.32 25.83
CA LYS A 485 27.52 -23.86 27.00
C LYS A 485 26.83 -24.19 28.32
N GLN A 486 25.51 -23.99 28.39
CA GLN A 486 24.62 -24.19 29.56
C GLN A 486 24.96 -23.39 30.83
N ARG A 487 26.22 -23.02 31.06
CA ARG A 487 26.71 -22.25 32.19
C ARG A 487 27.63 -21.12 31.72
N SER A 488 27.65 -20.02 32.47
CA SER A 488 28.60 -18.92 32.29
C SER A 488 30.01 -19.32 32.75
N LYS A 489 31.02 -18.48 32.47
CA LYS A 489 32.36 -18.60 33.08
C LYS A 489 32.34 -18.68 34.62
N HIS A 490 31.28 -18.20 35.28
CA HIS A 490 31.09 -18.26 36.74
C HIS A 490 30.42 -19.56 37.21
N GLY A 491 30.20 -20.53 36.31
CA GLY A 491 29.57 -21.82 36.61
C GLY A 491 28.06 -21.75 36.85
N ARG A 492 27.42 -20.59 36.69
CA ARG A 492 25.98 -20.37 36.89
C ARG A 492 25.17 -20.70 35.63
N PRO A 493 23.93 -21.21 35.72
CA PRO A 493 23.12 -21.51 34.54
C PRO A 493 22.91 -20.28 33.64
N LEU A 494 23.05 -20.46 32.33
CA LEU A 494 22.72 -19.45 31.34
C LEU A 494 21.21 -19.35 31.14
N ARG A 495 20.74 -18.14 30.89
CA ARG A 495 19.37 -17.81 30.47
C ARG A 495 19.43 -16.86 29.27
N LEU A 496 18.42 -16.94 28.42
CA LEU A 496 18.18 -16.04 27.30
C LEU A 496 16.99 -15.13 27.67
N GLY A 497 17.26 -13.92 28.13
CA GLY A 497 16.25 -12.93 28.50
C GLY A 497 15.91 -11.99 27.34
N SER A 498 14.71 -11.40 27.36
CA SER A 498 14.30 -10.39 26.38
C SER A 498 13.66 -9.16 27.03
N TRP A 499 13.95 -7.98 26.48
CA TRP A 499 13.44 -6.67 26.91
C TRP A 499 12.92 -5.88 25.70
N ASP A 500 11.89 -5.07 25.92
CA ASP A 500 11.26 -4.15 24.96
C ASP A 500 11.32 -2.72 25.55
N ILE A 501 11.98 -1.80 24.85
CA ILE A 501 12.13 -0.40 25.27
C ILE A 501 10.88 0.41 24.87
N SER A 502 10.22 1.03 25.85
CA SER A 502 9.05 1.85 25.58
C SER A 502 9.43 3.16 24.88
N ARG A 503 9.00 3.30 23.63
CA ARG A 503 9.10 4.55 22.82
C ARG A 503 10.55 4.98 22.58
N ALA A 504 11.40 4.04 22.19
CA ALA A 504 12.86 4.19 22.10
C ALA A 504 13.38 5.45 21.40
N HIS A 505 12.78 5.86 20.28
CA HIS A 505 13.21 7.07 19.55
C HIS A 505 13.20 8.35 20.41
N PHE A 506 12.37 8.43 21.45
CA PHE A 506 12.27 9.61 22.32
C PHE A 506 13.40 9.74 23.35
N TYR A 507 14.42 8.87 23.37
CA TYR A 507 15.57 9.03 24.28
C TYR A 507 16.78 9.71 23.63
N GLY A 508 17.02 9.48 22.35
CA GLY A 508 18.19 10.03 21.66
C GLY A 508 18.04 11.51 21.30
N THR A 509 19.15 12.25 21.32
CA THR A 509 19.18 13.69 20.98
C THR A 509 19.34 13.90 19.46
N PRO A 510 18.55 14.80 18.82
CA PRO A 510 18.75 15.17 17.42
C PRO A 510 20.15 15.74 17.17
N LYS A 511 20.81 15.30 16.09
CA LYS A 511 22.12 15.83 15.67
C LYS A 511 22.03 17.13 14.87
N ARG A 512 20.81 17.62 14.62
CA ARG A 512 20.44 18.80 13.84
C ARG A 512 19.23 19.46 14.48
N ASN A 513 19.03 20.76 14.24
CA ASN A 513 17.79 21.41 14.65
C ASN A 513 16.63 20.90 13.76
N ILE A 514 15.53 20.48 14.39
CA ILE A 514 14.32 20.01 13.71
C ILE A 514 13.15 20.78 14.29
N TYR A 515 12.55 21.63 13.46
CA TYR A 515 11.36 22.38 13.80
C TYR A 515 10.12 21.64 13.31
N VAL A 516 9.11 21.49 14.17
CA VAL A 516 7.85 20.80 13.88
C VAL A 516 6.65 21.70 14.15
N LYS A 517 5.60 21.58 13.32
CA LYS A 517 4.32 22.22 13.60
C LYS A 517 3.68 21.49 14.77
N LEU A 518 3.46 22.20 15.88
CA LEU A 518 2.84 21.62 17.08
C LEU A 518 1.42 21.11 16.76
N PRO A 519 0.98 20.00 17.38
CA PRO A 519 -0.34 19.44 17.16
C PRO A 519 -1.43 20.33 17.81
N GLU A 520 -2.69 20.20 17.39
CA GLU A 520 -3.80 21.01 17.89
C GLU A 520 -3.99 20.86 19.41
N GLU A 521 -3.68 19.67 19.94
CA GLU A 521 -3.71 19.32 21.35
C GLU A 521 -2.73 20.15 22.22
N GLU A 522 -1.76 20.87 21.64
CA GLU A 522 -0.91 21.84 22.35
C GLU A 522 -1.59 23.20 22.55
N GLY A 523 -2.62 23.56 21.77
CA GLY A 523 -3.18 24.92 21.76
C GLY A 523 -2.15 26.00 21.40
N ALA A 524 -1.18 25.68 20.55
CA ALA A 524 -0.17 26.63 20.10
C ALA A 524 -0.76 27.65 19.10
N GLY A 525 -0.37 28.92 19.23
CA GLY A 525 -0.79 29.98 18.30
C GLY A 525 -0.09 29.88 16.95
N GLU A 526 -0.63 30.56 15.92
CA GLU A 526 -0.08 30.49 14.54
C GLU A 526 1.38 30.94 14.41
N GLY A 527 1.89 31.73 15.37
CA GLY A 527 3.29 32.17 15.45
C GLY A 527 4.22 31.28 16.28
N GLU A 528 3.79 30.11 16.76
CA GLU A 528 4.61 29.18 17.55
C GLU A 528 4.92 27.87 16.81
N CYS A 529 6.10 27.30 17.06
CA CYS A 529 6.46 25.96 16.61
C CYS A 529 7.28 25.21 17.67
N GLY A 530 7.50 23.91 17.47
CA GLY A 530 8.29 23.08 18.39
C GLY A 530 9.69 22.83 17.84
N LEU A 531 10.74 23.18 18.59
CA LEU A 531 12.09 22.69 18.32
C LEU A 531 12.29 21.36 19.07
N LEU A 532 12.55 20.28 18.33
CA LEU A 532 12.84 18.96 18.90
C LEU A 532 14.15 19.00 19.71
N LEU A 533 14.04 18.61 20.98
CA LEU A 533 15.15 18.38 21.91
C LEU A 533 15.50 16.87 22.00
N LYS A 534 14.51 16.02 21.71
CA LYS A 534 14.68 14.57 21.56
C LYS A 534 14.16 14.13 20.19
N SER A 535 14.72 13.04 19.68
CA SER A 535 14.31 12.44 18.41
C SER A 535 12.86 11.95 18.47
N MET A 536 12.21 11.87 17.31
CA MET A 536 10.79 11.53 17.20
C MET A 536 10.55 10.62 15.98
N TYR A 537 9.51 9.79 16.07
CA TYR A 537 9.02 8.94 14.97
C TYR A 537 8.93 9.72 13.65
N GLY A 538 9.38 9.12 12.56
CA GLY A 538 9.27 9.71 11.21
C GLY A 538 10.35 10.74 10.84
N THR A 539 11.23 11.13 11.78
CA THR A 539 12.51 11.76 11.42
C THR A 539 13.44 10.70 10.82
N GLN A 540 14.16 11.03 9.74
CA GLN A 540 14.92 10.02 8.98
C GLN A 540 16.11 9.44 9.76
N ASP A 541 16.71 10.25 10.63
CA ASP A 541 17.86 9.95 11.49
C ASP A 541 17.46 9.28 12.82
N ALA A 542 16.17 9.08 13.11
CA ALA A 542 15.72 8.52 14.39
C ALA A 542 16.34 7.15 14.76
N PRO A 543 16.43 6.16 13.84
CA PRO A 543 16.97 4.84 14.18
C PRO A 543 18.47 4.90 14.50
N ALA A 544 19.24 5.71 13.77
CA ALA A 544 20.67 5.89 14.00
C ALA A 544 20.95 6.66 15.30
N ILE A 545 20.17 7.72 15.58
CA ILE A 545 20.23 8.47 16.84
C ILE A 545 19.91 7.56 18.04
N TRP A 546 18.89 6.72 17.94
CA TRP A 546 18.58 5.73 18.98
C TRP A 546 19.72 4.72 19.16
N GLN A 547 20.29 4.21 18.07
CA GLN A 547 21.42 3.29 18.14
C GLN A 547 22.62 3.89 18.85
N ASP A 548 23.04 5.09 18.48
CA ASP A 548 24.19 5.74 19.12
C ASP A 548 23.94 5.96 20.61
N HIS A 549 22.70 6.31 20.99
CA HIS A 549 22.31 6.52 22.37
C HIS A 549 22.42 5.23 23.21
N TYR A 550 21.76 4.12 22.83
CA TYR A 550 21.89 2.87 23.60
C TYR A 550 23.31 2.30 23.55
N THR A 551 24.04 2.53 22.45
CA THR A 551 25.44 2.10 22.31
C THR A 551 26.32 2.80 23.34
N GLN A 552 26.13 4.11 23.55
CA GLN A 552 26.85 4.86 24.58
C GLN A 552 26.50 4.38 25.99
N THR A 553 25.21 4.19 26.30
CA THR A 553 24.75 3.67 27.61
C THR A 553 25.35 2.30 27.92
N LEU A 554 25.36 1.37 26.96
CA LEU A 554 25.99 0.06 27.12
C LEU A 554 27.52 0.16 27.29
N ILE A 555 28.20 1.01 26.50
CA ILE A 555 29.66 1.18 26.63
C ILE A 555 30.04 1.76 28.00
N GLN A 556 29.28 2.73 28.51
CA GLN A 556 29.47 3.29 29.85
C GLN A 556 29.26 2.23 30.95
N ALA A 557 28.34 1.29 30.75
CA ALA A 557 28.13 0.14 31.62
C ALA A 557 29.11 -1.04 31.38
N GLY A 558 30.22 -0.84 30.66
CA GLY A 558 31.31 -1.81 30.50
C GLY A 558 31.14 -2.82 29.36
N TRP A 559 30.09 -2.69 28.53
CA TRP A 559 29.87 -3.55 27.37
C TRP A 559 30.78 -3.15 26.19
N LYS A 560 31.29 -4.13 25.46
CA LYS A 560 32.04 -3.92 24.21
C LYS A 560 31.11 -4.12 23.02
N ARG A 561 31.00 -3.09 22.17
CA ARG A 561 30.32 -3.18 20.86
C ARG A 561 31.11 -4.07 19.91
N GLY A 562 30.42 -4.89 19.13
CA GLY A 562 30.99 -5.69 18.06
C GLY A 562 31.58 -4.83 16.93
N ARG A 563 32.63 -5.34 16.30
CA ARG A 563 33.29 -4.77 15.13
C ARG A 563 32.66 -5.22 13.82
N SER A 564 32.13 -6.45 13.77
CA SER A 564 31.49 -7.01 12.58
C SER A 564 30.04 -6.52 12.43
N ASN A 565 29.33 -6.32 13.53
CA ASN A 565 27.99 -5.76 13.54
C ASN A 565 27.77 -4.85 14.77
N GLY A 566 27.36 -3.61 14.50
CA GLY A 566 27.19 -2.59 15.54
C GLY A 566 25.99 -2.78 16.49
N ALA A 567 25.15 -3.80 16.26
CA ALA A 567 24.00 -4.17 17.09
C ALA A 567 24.32 -5.30 18.10
N VAL A 568 25.58 -5.73 18.15
CA VAL A 568 26.07 -6.87 18.92
C VAL A 568 26.97 -6.38 20.05
N PHE A 569 26.81 -6.92 21.26
CA PHE A 569 27.60 -6.52 22.43
C PHE A 569 28.07 -7.71 23.26
N TYR A 570 29.25 -7.58 23.87
CA TYR A 570 29.81 -8.55 24.82
C TYR A 570 30.30 -7.85 26.10
N HIS A 571 29.95 -8.38 27.26
CA HIS A 571 30.50 -7.95 28.54
C HIS A 571 31.46 -9.01 29.09
N PRO A 572 32.80 -8.80 29.06
CA PRO A 572 33.77 -9.84 29.41
C PRO A 572 33.69 -10.35 30.86
N VAL A 573 33.44 -9.44 31.82
CA VAL A 573 33.37 -9.79 33.26
C VAL A 573 32.10 -10.56 33.62
N LEU A 574 30.94 -10.12 33.14
CA LEU A 574 29.65 -10.80 33.29
C LEU A 574 29.49 -12.05 32.40
N ASP A 575 30.39 -12.23 31.42
CA ASP A 575 30.31 -13.21 30.32
C ASP A 575 28.98 -13.21 29.55
N ALA A 576 28.37 -12.03 29.42
CA ALA A 576 27.05 -11.85 28.82
C ALA A 576 27.11 -11.27 27.41
N ARG A 577 26.15 -11.65 26.58
CA ARG A 577 26.09 -11.36 25.13
C ARG A 577 24.73 -10.79 24.79
N VAL A 578 24.71 -9.55 24.29
CA VAL A 578 23.48 -8.84 23.94
C VAL A 578 23.40 -8.66 22.44
N LEU A 579 22.18 -8.78 21.93
CA LEU A 579 21.76 -8.50 20.56
C LEU A 579 20.63 -7.46 20.63
N VAL A 580 20.74 -6.36 19.89
CA VAL A 580 19.74 -5.29 19.87
C VAL A 580 19.11 -5.17 18.49
N HIS A 581 17.79 -5.08 18.39
CA HIS A 581 17.07 -4.84 17.15
C HIS A 581 16.04 -3.72 17.35
N GLY A 582 16.45 -2.48 17.08
CA GLY A 582 15.61 -1.32 17.38
C GLY A 582 15.32 -1.24 18.87
N ASP A 583 14.06 -1.44 19.24
CA ASP A 583 13.55 -1.33 20.61
C ASP A 583 13.71 -2.68 21.39
N ASP A 584 13.93 -3.80 20.69
CA ASP A 584 14.05 -5.16 21.26
C ASP A 584 15.50 -5.51 21.65
N PHE A 585 15.73 -5.99 22.88
CA PHE A 585 17.02 -6.46 23.38
C PHE A 585 16.93 -7.94 23.78
N LEU A 586 17.84 -8.77 23.26
CA LEU A 586 17.97 -10.20 23.59
C LEU A 586 19.33 -10.44 24.24
N CYS A 587 19.37 -10.97 25.46
CA CYS A 587 20.61 -11.19 26.22
C CYS A 587 20.79 -12.66 26.61
N LEU A 588 21.93 -13.24 26.24
CA LEU A 588 22.42 -14.51 26.80
C LEU A 588 23.43 -14.23 27.92
N GLY A 589 23.09 -14.63 29.15
CA GLY A 589 23.92 -14.45 30.33
C GLY A 589 23.37 -15.25 31.51
N ASP A 590 24.12 -15.34 32.60
CA ASP A 590 23.56 -15.84 33.87
C ASP A 590 22.71 -14.77 34.56
N GLU A 591 21.96 -15.18 35.59
CA GLU A 591 20.99 -14.33 36.31
C GLU A 591 21.57 -12.98 36.76
N ALA A 592 22.79 -12.94 37.30
CA ALA A 592 23.41 -11.70 37.76
C ALA A 592 23.78 -10.78 36.59
N ALA A 593 24.09 -11.34 35.42
CA ALA A 593 24.29 -10.56 34.21
C ALA A 593 22.99 -10.00 33.64
N GLN A 594 21.89 -10.76 33.73
CA GLN A 594 20.56 -10.28 33.33
C GLN A 594 20.07 -9.16 34.26
N GLU A 595 20.31 -9.27 35.56
CA GLU A 595 20.01 -8.21 36.55
C GLU A 595 20.87 -6.96 36.33
N ALA A 596 22.15 -7.12 36.03
CA ALA A 596 23.03 -5.99 35.70
C ALA A 596 22.57 -5.24 34.46
N LEU A 597 22.18 -5.96 33.39
CA LEU A 597 21.60 -5.35 32.19
C LEU A 597 20.25 -4.68 32.46
N ASP A 598 19.32 -5.37 33.15
CA ASP A 598 18.00 -4.85 33.48
C ASP A 598 18.11 -3.57 34.32
N LYS A 599 19.03 -3.53 35.29
CA LYS A 599 19.36 -2.31 36.05
C LYS A 599 19.87 -1.19 35.15
N THR A 600 20.91 -1.44 34.33
CA THR A 600 21.47 -0.44 33.40
C THR A 600 20.39 0.14 32.48
N LEU A 601 19.52 -0.71 31.93
CA LEU A 601 18.45 -0.26 31.03
C LEU A 601 17.34 0.48 31.78
N ARG A 602 16.98 0.11 33.01
CA ARG A 602 15.98 0.84 33.83
C ARG A 602 16.45 2.19 34.34
N GLU A 603 17.75 2.35 34.58
CA GLU A 603 18.34 3.65 34.95
C GLU A 603 18.27 4.65 33.79
N ALA A 604 18.22 4.18 32.55
CA ALA A 604 18.16 5.02 31.35
C ALA A 604 16.75 5.12 30.71
N TYR A 605 15.94 4.06 30.76
CA TYR A 605 14.75 3.88 29.93
C TYR A 605 13.55 3.28 30.68
N GLU A 606 12.34 3.67 30.27
CA GLU A 606 11.13 2.89 30.53
C GLU A 606 11.11 1.65 29.64
N LEU A 607 10.94 0.47 30.25
CA LEU A 607 11.04 -0.81 29.56
C LEU A 607 10.13 -1.88 30.15
N LYS A 608 9.84 -2.90 29.34
CA LYS A 608 9.19 -4.15 29.75
C LYS A 608 10.15 -5.32 29.53
N ARG A 609 10.33 -6.16 30.55
CA ARG A 609 10.96 -7.47 30.35
C ARG A 609 9.90 -8.43 29.80
N THR A 610 10.12 -8.97 28.60
CA THR A 610 9.11 -9.76 27.87
C THR A 610 9.15 -11.24 28.23
N GLY A 611 10.29 -11.75 28.75
CA GLY A 611 10.41 -13.06 29.39
C GLY A 611 11.85 -13.55 29.48
N GLU A 612 12.03 -14.84 29.82
CA GLU A 612 13.31 -15.54 29.75
C GLU A 612 13.15 -17.03 29.39
N VAL A 613 14.18 -17.60 28.74
CA VAL A 613 14.28 -19.02 28.39
C VAL A 613 15.56 -19.59 29.00
N GLY A 614 15.48 -20.72 29.70
CA GLY A 614 16.66 -21.33 30.32
C GLY A 614 16.38 -22.63 31.07
N ILE A 615 17.42 -23.44 31.25
CA ILE A 615 17.31 -24.71 31.99
C ILE A 615 17.11 -24.39 33.47
N GLY A 616 15.97 -24.83 34.04
CA GLY A 616 15.61 -24.56 35.44
C GLY A 616 14.96 -23.19 35.69
N VAL A 617 14.61 -22.43 34.65
CA VAL A 617 13.76 -21.24 34.75
C VAL A 617 12.35 -21.63 35.22
N ALA A 618 11.82 -20.90 36.19
CA ALA A 618 10.45 -21.06 36.67
C ALA A 618 9.47 -20.18 35.86
N GLY A 619 8.26 -20.68 35.60
CA GLY A 619 7.23 -19.98 34.82
C GLY A 619 7.26 -20.31 33.32
N SER A 620 6.84 -19.36 32.48
CA SER A 620 6.77 -19.51 31.02
C SER A 620 8.17 -19.49 30.41
N ASN A 621 8.73 -20.68 30.15
CA ASN A 621 10.06 -20.89 29.57
C ASN A 621 10.07 -20.67 28.03
N GLN A 622 9.54 -19.52 27.63
CA GLN A 622 9.21 -19.14 26.26
C GLN A 622 9.23 -17.61 26.11
N ILE A 623 9.80 -17.11 25.01
CA ILE A 623 9.82 -15.70 24.61
C ILE A 623 9.47 -15.55 23.13
N THR A 624 9.06 -14.36 22.73
CA THR A 624 8.96 -13.96 21.32
C THR A 624 10.04 -12.91 21.04
N PHE A 625 10.83 -13.10 19.98
CA PHE A 625 11.82 -12.12 19.50
C PHE A 625 11.74 -12.04 17.98
N LEU A 626 11.55 -10.85 17.42
CA LEU A 626 11.34 -10.64 15.96
C LEU A 626 10.25 -11.56 15.37
N ASN A 627 9.09 -11.63 16.05
CA ASN A 627 7.96 -12.53 15.74
C ASN A 627 8.28 -14.04 15.72
N ARG A 628 9.46 -14.46 16.16
CA ARG A 628 9.85 -15.87 16.28
C ARG A 628 9.69 -16.31 17.73
N VAL A 629 9.12 -17.49 17.92
CA VAL A 629 8.90 -18.04 19.25
C VAL A 629 10.11 -18.90 19.62
N ILE A 630 10.80 -18.52 20.71
CA ILE A 630 11.93 -19.26 21.26
C ILE A 630 11.49 -19.88 22.59
N ARG A 631 11.70 -21.18 22.78
CA ARG A 631 11.32 -21.91 24.01
C ARG A 631 12.17 -23.15 24.24
N LEU A 632 12.10 -23.74 25.43
CA LEU A 632 12.65 -25.08 25.67
C LEU A 632 11.57 -26.16 25.44
N GLU A 633 11.88 -27.13 24.59
CA GLU A 633 11.12 -28.39 24.43
C GLU A 633 11.97 -29.58 24.91
N GLN A 634 11.33 -30.73 25.11
CA GLN A 634 12.02 -32.01 25.35
C GLN A 634 12.13 -32.77 24.02
N HIS A 635 13.36 -32.98 23.54
CA HIS A 635 13.63 -33.77 22.33
C HIS A 635 14.47 -35.00 22.70
N SER A 636 13.98 -36.19 22.37
CA SER A 636 14.64 -37.47 22.72
C SER A 636 15.05 -37.60 24.19
N GLY A 637 14.25 -37.05 25.11
CA GLY A 637 14.52 -37.09 26.57
C GLY A 637 15.59 -36.12 27.05
N ARG A 638 15.98 -35.13 26.24
CA ARG A 638 16.90 -34.05 26.61
C ARG A 638 16.24 -32.68 26.38
N PRO A 639 16.53 -31.65 27.21
CA PRO A 639 16.12 -30.29 26.90
C PRO A 639 16.78 -29.84 25.59
N CYS A 640 16.01 -29.17 24.73
CA CYS A 640 16.47 -28.59 23.48
C CYS A 640 15.77 -27.24 23.29
N ALA A 641 16.52 -26.20 22.90
CA ALA A 641 15.93 -24.91 22.58
C ALA A 641 15.35 -24.96 21.17
N VAL A 642 14.13 -24.46 21.01
CA VAL A 642 13.38 -24.50 19.75
C VAL A 642 13.05 -23.09 19.31
N ILE A 643 13.36 -22.77 18.05
CA ILE A 643 12.94 -21.52 17.38
C ILE A 643 11.87 -21.88 16.35
N GLU A 644 10.67 -21.35 16.51
CA GLU A 644 9.54 -21.56 15.59
C GLU A 644 9.33 -20.31 14.72
N ALA A 645 9.22 -20.55 13.41
CA ALA A 645 8.99 -19.49 12.42
C ALA A 645 7.59 -18.88 12.54
N ASP A 646 7.43 -17.62 12.12
CA ASP A 646 6.13 -16.94 12.12
C ASP A 646 5.19 -17.53 11.05
N SER A 647 4.25 -18.37 11.50
CA SER A 647 3.31 -19.06 10.61
C SER A 647 2.26 -18.13 9.98
N ARG A 648 2.07 -16.91 10.51
CA ARG A 648 1.07 -15.95 9.99
C ARG A 648 1.39 -15.56 8.55
N HIS A 649 2.67 -15.51 8.18
CA HIS A 649 3.07 -15.30 6.79
C HIS A 649 2.64 -16.44 5.87
N ALA A 650 2.64 -17.69 6.34
CA ALA A 650 2.12 -18.83 5.58
C ALA A 650 0.58 -18.80 5.49
N GLU A 651 -0.10 -18.48 6.59
CA GLU A 651 -1.57 -18.34 6.64
C GLU A 651 -2.05 -17.25 5.65
N LEU A 652 -1.47 -16.05 5.70
CA LEU A 652 -1.79 -14.94 4.78
C LEU A 652 -1.46 -15.26 3.31
N LEU A 653 -0.37 -15.99 3.01
CA LEU A 653 -0.07 -16.44 1.64
C LEU A 653 -1.13 -17.41 1.09
N ILE A 654 -1.72 -18.25 1.95
CA ILE A 654 -2.76 -19.21 1.54
C ILE A 654 -4.10 -18.48 1.32
N GLU A 655 -4.39 -17.48 2.15
CA GLU A 655 -5.58 -16.64 2.08
C GLU A 655 -5.57 -15.71 0.86
N GLU A 656 -4.54 -14.88 0.69
CA GLU A 656 -4.40 -13.93 -0.43
C GLU A 656 -4.40 -14.62 -1.82
N LEU A 657 -4.08 -15.93 -1.89
CA LEU A 657 -4.11 -16.74 -3.11
C LEU A 657 -5.38 -17.59 -3.29
N GLY A 658 -6.34 -17.51 -2.36
CA GLY A 658 -7.61 -18.25 -2.43
C GLY A 658 -7.46 -19.77 -2.22
N LEU A 659 -6.42 -20.22 -1.50
CA LEU A 659 -6.06 -21.64 -1.39
C LEU A 659 -6.62 -22.34 -0.14
N ASN A 660 -7.50 -21.66 0.61
CA ASN A 660 -8.15 -22.16 1.84
C ASN A 660 -8.83 -23.53 1.68
N ASN A 661 -9.36 -23.86 0.49
CA ASN A 661 -9.98 -25.16 0.19
C ASN A 661 -9.12 -26.09 -0.70
N GLY A 662 -7.94 -25.67 -1.14
CA GLY A 662 -7.05 -26.46 -2.01
C GLY A 662 -6.32 -27.62 -1.32
N LYS A 663 -5.86 -28.62 -2.09
CA LYS A 663 -4.99 -29.70 -1.58
C LYS A 663 -3.54 -29.22 -1.45
N GLY A 664 -2.86 -29.68 -0.40
CA GLY A 664 -1.43 -29.45 -0.18
C GLY A 664 -0.53 -30.27 -1.13
N VAL A 665 0.77 -29.99 -1.12
CA VAL A 665 1.79 -30.73 -1.91
C VAL A 665 3.04 -31.04 -1.08
N GLU A 666 3.79 -32.08 -1.44
CA GLU A 666 5.00 -32.51 -0.71
C GLU A 666 6.26 -31.64 -0.92
N THR A 667 6.31 -30.80 -1.97
CA THR A 667 7.49 -29.95 -2.26
C THR A 667 7.10 -28.56 -2.74
N ALA A 668 7.81 -27.54 -2.27
CA ALA A 668 7.65 -26.14 -2.68
C ALA A 668 7.88 -25.95 -4.19
N ASP A 669 8.82 -26.70 -4.76
CA ASP A 669 9.25 -26.63 -6.16
C ASP A 669 9.50 -28.04 -6.72
N VAL A 670 9.63 -28.16 -8.05
CA VAL A 670 9.87 -29.43 -8.76
C VAL A 670 10.91 -29.25 -9.87
N LYS A 671 11.66 -30.31 -10.16
CA LYS A 671 12.58 -30.30 -11.30
C LYS A 671 11.78 -30.41 -12.60
N LYS A 672 11.81 -29.34 -13.40
CA LYS A 672 11.06 -29.21 -14.64
C LYS A 672 11.80 -29.86 -15.80
N SER A 673 11.10 -30.55 -16.70
CA SER A 673 11.68 -31.06 -17.95
C SER A 673 12.06 -29.90 -18.88
N VAL A 674 12.84 -30.18 -19.93
CA VAL A 674 13.18 -29.19 -20.96
C VAL A 674 11.90 -28.65 -21.62
N ASP A 675 10.96 -29.53 -21.97
CA ASP A 675 9.69 -29.16 -22.60
C ASP A 675 8.82 -28.28 -21.67
N GLN A 676 8.81 -28.57 -20.37
CA GLN A 676 8.11 -27.75 -19.39
C GLN A 676 8.76 -26.36 -19.26
N GLN A 677 10.10 -26.28 -19.27
CA GLN A 677 10.81 -24.99 -19.25
C GLN A 677 10.53 -24.17 -20.52
N LEU A 678 10.45 -24.83 -21.69
CA LEU A 678 10.09 -24.19 -22.96
C LEU A 678 8.63 -23.71 -22.98
N LEU A 679 7.72 -24.45 -22.35
CA LEU A 679 6.32 -24.04 -22.20
C LEU A 679 6.17 -22.82 -21.28
N GLU A 680 6.87 -22.82 -20.13
CA GLU A 680 6.88 -21.69 -19.20
C GLU A 680 7.55 -20.44 -19.79
N ALA A 681 8.56 -20.61 -20.65
CA ALA A 681 9.17 -19.50 -21.39
C ALA A 681 8.22 -18.86 -22.43
N LYS A 682 7.11 -19.54 -22.78
CA LYS A 682 6.04 -19.04 -23.65
C LYS A 682 4.77 -18.62 -22.88
N ALA A 683 4.79 -18.66 -21.56
CA ALA A 683 3.65 -18.24 -20.75
C ALA A 683 3.41 -16.73 -20.89
N ALA A 684 2.13 -16.32 -20.90
CA ALA A 684 1.76 -14.92 -20.97
C ALA A 684 2.27 -14.14 -19.75
N ALA A 685 2.57 -12.85 -19.95
CA ALA A 685 2.87 -11.93 -18.87
C ALA A 685 1.62 -11.69 -18.00
N LEU A 686 1.81 -11.54 -16.70
CA LEU A 686 0.70 -11.26 -15.80
C LEU A 686 0.12 -9.85 -16.04
N PRO A 687 -1.21 -9.65 -15.87
CA PRO A 687 -1.82 -8.33 -15.81
C PRO A 687 -1.16 -7.47 -14.72
N PRO A 688 -1.06 -6.13 -14.88
CA PRO A 688 -0.33 -5.26 -13.96
C PRO A 688 -0.74 -5.39 -12.47
N GLU A 689 -2.04 -5.54 -12.19
CA GLU A 689 -2.55 -5.79 -10.83
C GLU A 689 -1.95 -7.05 -10.21
N MET A 690 -1.91 -8.13 -10.98
CA MET A 690 -1.31 -9.40 -10.56
C MET A 690 0.22 -9.29 -10.44
N VAL A 691 0.88 -8.40 -11.19
CA VAL A 691 2.32 -8.12 -11.02
C VAL A 691 2.57 -7.49 -9.64
N LYS A 692 1.75 -6.52 -9.21
CA LYS A 692 1.86 -5.92 -7.86
C LYS A 692 1.59 -6.97 -6.77
N GLN A 693 0.51 -7.74 -6.90
CA GLN A 693 0.18 -8.80 -5.95
C GLN A 693 1.29 -9.86 -5.88
N TYR A 694 1.83 -10.29 -7.02
CA TYR A 694 2.96 -11.22 -7.11
C TYR A 694 4.19 -10.70 -6.36
N ARG A 695 4.59 -9.43 -6.57
CA ARG A 695 5.72 -8.82 -5.84
C ARG A 695 5.50 -8.85 -4.32
N SER A 696 4.30 -8.47 -3.85
CA SER A 696 3.93 -8.52 -2.43
C SER A 696 4.05 -9.93 -1.85
N LEU A 697 3.40 -10.91 -2.49
CA LEU A 697 3.38 -12.30 -2.05
C LEU A 697 4.77 -12.95 -2.07
N VAL A 698 5.58 -12.71 -3.11
CA VAL A 698 6.95 -13.25 -3.16
C VAL A 698 7.84 -12.62 -2.09
N MET A 699 7.69 -11.33 -1.78
CA MET A 699 8.40 -10.70 -0.66
C MET A 699 7.95 -11.24 0.71
N ARG A 700 6.63 -11.48 0.90
CA ARG A 700 6.11 -12.16 2.10
C ARG A 700 6.70 -13.56 2.26
N ALA A 701 6.85 -14.30 1.16
CA ALA A 701 7.52 -15.60 1.15
C ALA A 701 9.05 -15.50 1.38
N ALA A 702 9.70 -14.44 0.92
CA ALA A 702 11.12 -14.17 1.16
C ALA A 702 11.45 -13.83 2.61
N TYR A 703 10.54 -13.16 3.33
CA TYR A 703 10.65 -13.03 4.78
C TYR A 703 10.64 -14.40 5.47
N LEU A 704 9.65 -15.23 5.13
CA LEU A 704 9.50 -16.58 5.71
C LEU A 704 10.66 -17.53 5.33
N ALA A 705 11.25 -17.38 4.13
CA ALA A 705 12.36 -18.20 3.66
C ALA A 705 13.64 -18.08 4.50
N GLN A 706 13.79 -17.00 5.28
CA GLN A 706 14.91 -16.84 6.22
C GLN A 706 14.90 -17.94 7.30
N ASP A 707 13.71 -18.37 7.74
CA ASP A 707 13.51 -19.48 8.69
C ASP A 707 13.11 -20.80 8.02
N ARG A 708 12.92 -20.79 6.70
CA ARG A 708 12.44 -21.94 5.94
C ARG A 708 13.35 -22.22 4.76
N ALA A 709 14.47 -22.87 5.07
CA ALA A 709 15.41 -23.36 4.07
C ALA A 709 14.70 -24.20 2.98
N ASP A 710 13.68 -24.97 3.37
CA ASP A 710 12.79 -25.78 2.53
C ASP A 710 12.09 -25.02 1.39
N ILE A 711 11.86 -23.71 1.55
CA ILE A 711 11.29 -22.87 0.48
C ILE A 711 12.31 -21.96 -0.20
N GLY A 712 13.56 -21.92 0.28
CA GLY A 712 14.59 -20.99 -0.18
C GLY A 712 14.84 -21.01 -1.69
N HIS A 713 14.95 -22.20 -2.30
CA HIS A 713 15.11 -22.31 -3.76
C HIS A 713 13.88 -21.83 -4.54
N ALA A 714 12.68 -22.18 -4.06
CA ALA A 714 11.42 -21.82 -4.71
C ALA A 714 11.26 -20.30 -4.73
N VAL A 715 11.43 -19.67 -3.56
CA VAL A 715 11.36 -18.22 -3.40
C VAL A 715 12.44 -17.51 -4.20
N LYS A 716 13.70 -17.97 -4.15
CA LYS A 716 14.79 -17.43 -5.00
C LYS A 716 14.41 -17.43 -6.48
N THR A 717 13.80 -18.52 -6.96
CA THR A 717 13.41 -18.66 -8.37
C THR A 717 12.31 -17.67 -8.74
N LEU A 718 11.29 -17.52 -7.89
CA LEU A 718 10.21 -16.54 -8.02
C LEU A 718 10.75 -15.10 -7.98
N SER A 719 11.68 -14.78 -7.08
CA SER A 719 12.23 -13.42 -6.95
C SER A 719 12.94 -12.92 -8.21
N ARG A 720 13.50 -13.82 -9.04
CA ARG A 720 14.08 -13.44 -10.35
C ARG A 720 13.05 -12.90 -11.35
N LYS A 721 11.76 -13.10 -11.08
CA LYS A 721 10.64 -12.79 -11.98
C LYS A 721 9.82 -11.58 -11.51
N MET A 722 10.26 -10.88 -10.47
CA MET A 722 9.56 -9.70 -9.93
C MET A 722 9.35 -8.57 -10.95
N VAL A 723 10.25 -8.39 -11.92
CA VAL A 723 10.11 -7.32 -12.94
C VAL A 723 8.93 -7.61 -13.86
N MET A 724 8.93 -8.79 -14.48
CA MET A 724 7.96 -9.24 -15.49
C MET A 724 7.59 -10.71 -15.21
N PRO A 725 6.65 -10.97 -14.28
CA PRO A 725 6.19 -12.32 -13.95
C PRO A 725 5.18 -12.82 -14.99
N THR A 726 5.08 -14.14 -15.11
CA THR A 726 4.18 -14.84 -16.05
C THR A 726 3.13 -15.68 -15.34
N ASP A 727 2.12 -16.18 -16.09
CA ASP A 727 1.16 -17.17 -15.58
C ASP A 727 1.83 -18.43 -15.00
N ALA A 728 2.95 -18.86 -15.59
CA ALA A 728 3.76 -19.94 -15.06
C ALA A 728 4.33 -19.60 -13.67
N ASP A 729 4.82 -18.37 -13.49
CA ASP A 729 5.35 -17.88 -12.22
C ASP A 729 4.26 -17.76 -11.16
N TRP A 730 3.04 -17.34 -11.54
CA TRP A 730 1.85 -17.37 -10.68
C TRP A 730 1.47 -18.80 -10.27
N GLY A 731 1.53 -19.76 -11.20
CA GLY A 731 1.35 -21.18 -10.94
C GLY A 731 2.38 -21.75 -9.95
N ASN A 732 3.64 -21.33 -10.07
CA ASN A 732 4.74 -21.68 -9.17
C ASN A 732 4.52 -21.09 -7.76
N LEU A 733 4.09 -19.82 -7.66
CA LEU A 733 3.73 -19.18 -6.39
C LEU A 733 2.56 -19.91 -5.70
N LYS A 734 1.51 -20.27 -6.46
CA LYS A 734 0.40 -21.11 -5.98
C LYS A 734 0.84 -22.53 -5.58
N ARG A 735 1.95 -23.06 -6.12
CA ARG A 735 2.54 -24.33 -5.66
C ARG A 735 3.22 -24.14 -4.29
N LEU A 736 4.03 -23.10 -4.15
CA LEU A 736 4.70 -22.75 -2.90
C LEU A 736 3.68 -22.58 -1.76
N ALA A 737 2.59 -21.84 -1.98
CA ALA A 737 1.53 -21.68 -0.99
C ALA A 737 0.80 -23.01 -0.66
N ARG A 738 0.59 -23.91 -1.64
CA ARG A 738 0.07 -25.27 -1.37
C ARG A 738 1.04 -26.13 -0.55
N TYR A 739 2.36 -25.92 -0.69
CA TYR A 739 3.35 -26.58 0.15
C TYR A 739 3.32 -26.04 1.59
N LEU A 740 3.25 -24.71 1.73
CA LEU A 740 3.07 -24.05 3.03
C LEU A 740 1.75 -24.46 3.69
N LYS A 741 0.70 -24.76 2.93
CA LYS A 741 -0.55 -25.33 3.48
C LYS A 741 -0.39 -26.74 4.04
N GLN A 742 0.44 -27.58 3.41
CA GLN A 742 0.73 -28.93 3.89
C GLN A 742 1.59 -28.90 5.17
N TYR A 743 2.50 -27.92 5.24
CA TYR A 743 3.46 -27.77 6.33
C TYR A 743 3.55 -26.28 6.76
N PRO A 744 2.56 -25.71 7.45
CA PRO A 744 2.56 -24.29 7.82
C PRO A 744 3.60 -23.95 8.89
N TYR A 745 3.90 -24.89 9.79
CA TYR A 745 4.83 -24.67 10.92
C TYR A 745 6.21 -25.27 10.61
N ALA A 746 7.25 -24.51 10.96
CA ALA A 746 8.64 -24.94 10.89
C ALA A 746 9.35 -24.63 12.22
N LYS A 747 9.99 -25.64 12.80
CA LYS A 747 10.74 -25.57 14.06
C LYS A 747 12.21 -25.89 13.81
N TRP A 748 13.10 -25.02 14.26
CA TRP A 748 14.54 -25.31 14.41
C TRP A 748 14.78 -25.81 15.83
N PHE A 749 15.16 -27.07 15.97
CA PHE A 749 15.76 -27.59 17.20
C PHE A 749 17.23 -27.18 17.20
N MET A 750 17.68 -26.52 18.28
CA MET A 750 19.04 -26.02 18.42
C MET A 750 19.84 -26.95 19.34
N ASN A 751 20.61 -27.85 18.74
CA ASN A 751 21.43 -28.84 19.45
C ASN A 751 22.92 -28.43 19.51
N ASN A 752 23.72 -29.20 20.27
CA ASN A 752 25.11 -28.86 20.60
C ASN A 752 26.11 -29.03 19.43
N SER A 753 25.68 -29.40 18.21
CA SER A 753 26.59 -29.80 17.12
C SER A 753 25.93 -29.71 15.73
N GLU A 754 25.43 -28.54 15.34
CA GLU A 754 24.68 -28.37 14.09
C GLU A 754 25.47 -27.75 12.93
N ASN A 755 25.56 -28.51 11.83
CA ASN A 755 26.00 -28.00 10.54
C ASN A 755 24.86 -27.18 9.90
N GLN A 756 24.91 -25.85 10.00
CA GLN A 756 23.98 -24.99 9.25
C GLN A 756 24.53 -24.71 7.83
N PRO A 757 23.72 -24.91 6.76
CA PRO A 757 24.14 -24.64 5.40
C PRO A 757 24.07 -23.14 5.16
N SER A 758 25.20 -22.48 5.41
CA SER A 758 25.34 -21.03 5.29
C SER A 758 26.14 -20.65 4.04
N SER A 759 25.71 -19.58 3.37
CA SER A 759 26.48 -18.89 2.33
C SER A 759 27.48 -17.85 2.90
N THR A 760 27.51 -17.67 4.22
CA THR A 760 28.14 -16.55 4.94
C THR A 760 29.07 -17.00 6.08
N GLY A 761 29.68 -18.19 5.98
CA GLY A 761 30.48 -18.80 7.06
C GLY A 761 31.55 -17.90 7.72
N LEU A 762 32.34 -17.17 6.94
CA LEU A 762 33.33 -16.21 7.49
C LEU A 762 32.68 -14.98 8.15
N GLY A 763 31.47 -14.59 7.74
CA GLY A 763 30.71 -13.54 8.42
C GLY A 763 30.18 -14.01 9.78
N ILE A 764 29.77 -15.28 9.88
CA ILE A 764 29.39 -15.92 11.15
C ILE A 764 30.60 -16.05 12.09
N GLN A 765 31.79 -16.34 11.56
CA GLN A 765 33.04 -16.34 12.33
C GLN A 765 33.31 -14.95 12.93
N SER A 766 33.29 -13.87 12.13
CA SER A 766 33.47 -12.50 12.63
C SER A 766 32.43 -12.09 13.68
N LEU A 767 31.18 -12.55 13.55
CA LEU A 767 30.11 -12.31 14.52
C LEU A 767 30.35 -13.04 15.85
N LEU A 768 30.93 -14.24 15.81
CA LEU A 768 31.30 -15.01 17.00
C LEU A 768 32.53 -14.41 17.69
N GLU A 769 33.50 -13.89 16.94
CA GLU A 769 34.66 -13.16 17.47
C GLU A 769 34.24 -11.95 18.32
N ASP A 770 33.23 -11.19 17.88
CA ASP A 770 32.64 -10.08 18.66
C ASP A 770 32.08 -10.52 20.02
N TRP A 771 31.66 -11.78 20.14
CA TRP A 771 31.21 -12.43 21.37
C TRP A 771 32.30 -13.21 22.13
N SER A 772 33.56 -13.04 21.70
CA SER A 772 34.74 -13.77 22.19
C SER A 772 34.55 -15.28 22.14
N CYS A 773 34.02 -15.76 21.00
CA CYS A 773 33.90 -17.17 20.64
C CYS A 773 34.70 -17.42 19.36
N GLU A 774 35.56 -18.42 19.35
CA GLU A 774 36.25 -18.86 18.14
C GLU A 774 35.40 -19.91 17.40
N LEU A 775 35.42 -19.87 16.07
CA LEU A 775 34.78 -20.86 15.20
C LEU A 775 35.74 -21.29 14.10
N GLU A 776 35.95 -22.60 13.97
CA GLU A 776 36.59 -23.18 12.79
C GLU A 776 35.57 -23.27 11.64
N VAL A 777 35.88 -22.65 10.49
CA VAL A 777 34.97 -22.67 9.33
C VAL A 777 35.35 -23.82 8.39
N VAL A 778 34.45 -24.80 8.29
CA VAL A 778 34.58 -25.95 7.36
C VAL A 778 33.61 -25.77 6.19
N LEU A 779 34.15 -25.62 4.98
CA LEU A 779 33.41 -25.62 3.73
C LEU A 779 33.24 -27.05 3.23
N GLU A 780 32.04 -27.61 3.39
CA GLU A 780 31.66 -28.86 2.74
C GLU A 780 31.31 -28.64 1.26
N THR A 781 31.92 -29.42 0.35
CA THR A 781 31.60 -29.38 -1.08
C THR A 781 31.56 -30.78 -1.67
N ASP A 782 30.62 -31.02 -2.60
CA ASP A 782 30.55 -32.21 -3.43
C ASP A 782 31.35 -32.08 -4.74
N SER A 783 31.97 -30.94 -5.01
CA SER A 783 32.78 -30.71 -6.22
C SER A 783 34.27 -30.94 -5.97
N ASN A 784 34.83 -31.98 -6.60
CA ASN A 784 36.28 -32.23 -6.58
C ASN A 784 37.05 -31.08 -7.26
N ALA A 785 36.46 -30.44 -8.27
CA ALA A 785 37.04 -29.28 -8.94
C ALA A 785 37.08 -28.06 -8.01
N ALA A 786 36.01 -27.79 -7.25
CA ALA A 786 35.98 -26.68 -6.29
C ALA A 786 37.04 -26.88 -5.19
N LYS A 787 37.08 -28.07 -4.55
CA LYS A 787 38.13 -28.41 -3.58
C LYS A 787 39.52 -28.28 -4.20
N GLY A 788 39.72 -28.83 -5.39
CA GLY A 788 41.00 -28.80 -6.09
C GLY A 788 41.48 -27.40 -6.50
N GLN A 789 40.57 -26.43 -6.69
CA GLN A 789 40.94 -25.03 -6.97
C GLN A 789 41.09 -24.20 -5.70
N GLY A 790 40.29 -24.43 -4.67
CA GLY A 790 40.40 -23.76 -3.37
C GLY A 790 41.67 -24.14 -2.59
N SER A 791 42.16 -25.38 -2.73
CA SER A 791 43.39 -25.86 -2.10
C SER A 791 44.68 -25.59 -2.90
N ARG A 792 44.64 -24.74 -3.93
CA ARG A 792 45.82 -24.29 -4.68
C ARG A 792 46.28 -22.93 -4.18
N ILE A 793 47.48 -22.51 -4.60
CA ILE A 793 47.93 -21.11 -4.49
C ILE A 793 48.20 -20.60 -5.92
N GLY A 794 47.57 -19.48 -6.26
CA GLY A 794 47.65 -18.82 -7.55
C GLY A 794 46.88 -19.51 -8.68
N LEU A 795 46.91 -18.89 -9.86
CA LEU A 795 46.23 -19.38 -11.07
C LEU A 795 46.87 -20.64 -11.66
N ARG A 796 48.20 -20.78 -11.55
CA ARG A 796 49.00 -21.84 -12.21
C ARG A 796 48.65 -21.94 -13.72
N LYS A 797 48.12 -23.09 -14.17
CA LYS A 797 47.68 -23.32 -15.56
C LYS A 797 46.17 -23.11 -15.77
N ALA A 798 45.42 -22.69 -14.75
CA ALA A 798 43.98 -22.52 -14.86
C ALA A 798 43.63 -21.27 -15.68
N ARG A 799 42.93 -21.47 -16.79
CA ARG A 799 42.33 -20.41 -17.60
C ARG A 799 40.88 -20.20 -17.13
N HIS A 800 40.37 -18.97 -17.23
CA HIS A 800 38.99 -18.59 -16.82
C HIS A 800 38.68 -18.61 -15.31
N VAL A 801 39.66 -18.36 -14.43
CA VAL A 801 39.41 -18.08 -13.01
C VAL A 801 39.40 -16.56 -12.79
N GLN A 802 38.35 -16.01 -12.17
CA GLN A 802 38.31 -14.60 -11.79
C GLN A 802 39.29 -14.36 -10.61
N THR A 803 40.31 -13.53 -10.83
CA THR A 803 41.40 -13.26 -9.86
C THR A 803 40.90 -12.74 -8.52
N ARG A 804 39.76 -12.02 -8.49
CA ARG A 804 39.09 -11.56 -7.27
C ARG A 804 38.68 -12.66 -6.27
N TYR A 805 38.78 -13.94 -6.63
CA TYR A 805 38.50 -15.07 -5.73
C TYR A 805 39.76 -15.78 -5.21
N LEU A 806 40.97 -15.31 -5.57
CA LEU A 806 42.22 -15.91 -5.08
C LEU A 806 42.41 -15.75 -3.57
N TRP A 807 41.79 -14.75 -2.92
CA TRP A 807 41.81 -14.63 -1.45
C TRP A 807 41.21 -15.85 -0.74
N LEU A 808 40.31 -16.62 -1.38
CA LEU A 808 39.81 -17.88 -0.80
C LEU A 808 40.92 -18.93 -0.70
N GLN A 809 41.84 -18.97 -1.67
CA GLN A 809 43.03 -19.83 -1.62
C GLN A 809 43.95 -19.42 -0.47
N GLU A 810 44.13 -18.12 -0.25
CA GLU A 810 44.92 -17.59 0.86
C GLU A 810 44.30 -17.97 2.22
N ARG A 811 42.98 -17.89 2.37
CA ARG A 811 42.29 -18.31 3.60
C ARG A 811 42.38 -19.82 3.85
N VAL A 812 42.37 -20.64 2.81
CA VAL A 812 42.60 -22.09 2.92
C VAL A 812 44.06 -22.39 3.26
N ALA A 813 45.01 -21.68 2.66
CA ALA A 813 46.43 -21.83 2.95
C ALA A 813 46.83 -21.36 4.35
N ALA A 814 46.10 -20.38 4.91
CA ALA A 814 46.26 -19.90 6.29
C ALA A 814 45.46 -20.72 7.33
N ASP A 815 44.83 -21.83 6.93
CA ASP A 815 43.94 -22.67 7.77
C ASP A 815 42.74 -21.93 8.41
N HIS A 816 42.40 -20.73 7.90
CA HIS A 816 41.20 -19.99 8.28
C HIS A 816 39.91 -20.59 7.67
N LEU A 817 40.04 -21.47 6.66
CA LEU A 817 38.93 -22.13 5.97
C LEU A 817 39.34 -23.53 5.52
N ARG A 818 38.75 -24.59 6.09
CA ARG A 818 39.03 -25.99 5.67
C ARG A 818 38.04 -26.46 4.64
N ILE A 819 38.48 -27.09 3.54
CA ILE A 819 37.59 -27.62 2.49
C ILE A 819 37.42 -29.14 2.59
N HIS A 820 36.24 -29.57 3.01
CA HIS A 820 35.88 -30.98 3.18
C HIS A 820 35.07 -31.48 1.99
N LYS A 821 35.33 -32.73 1.59
CA LYS A 821 34.62 -33.38 0.47
C LYS A 821 33.44 -34.15 1.05
N VAL A 822 32.23 -33.84 0.59
CA VAL A 822 31.01 -34.60 0.89
C VAL A 822 30.47 -35.32 -0.35
N LEU A 823 29.59 -36.29 -0.12
CA LEU A 823 28.79 -36.90 -1.19
C LEU A 823 27.61 -35.98 -1.51
N GLY A 824 27.22 -35.86 -2.79
CA GLY A 824 26.09 -35.01 -3.20
C GLY A 824 24.80 -35.34 -2.44
N GLU A 825 24.50 -36.62 -2.22
CA GLU A 825 23.34 -37.08 -1.43
C GLU A 825 23.36 -36.69 0.06
N LYS A 826 24.47 -36.14 0.55
CA LYS A 826 24.65 -35.61 1.91
C LYS A 826 24.79 -34.08 1.92
N ASN A 827 24.91 -33.44 0.77
CA ASN A 827 25.10 -31.99 0.65
C ASN A 827 23.80 -31.24 0.95
N CYS A 828 23.64 -30.75 2.19
CA CYS A 828 22.43 -30.07 2.60
C CYS A 828 22.21 -28.70 1.93
N SER A 829 23.24 -28.11 1.30
CA SER A 829 23.09 -26.87 0.51
C SER A 829 22.23 -27.07 -0.75
N ASP A 830 21.96 -28.32 -1.14
CA ASP A 830 21.08 -28.65 -2.26
C ASP A 830 19.68 -28.07 -2.10
N ILE A 831 19.11 -28.03 -0.88
CA ILE A 831 17.78 -27.46 -0.62
C ILE A 831 17.69 -25.99 -1.07
N LEU A 832 18.77 -25.22 -0.90
CA LEU A 832 18.82 -23.79 -1.19
C LEU A 832 19.17 -23.49 -2.67
N THR A 833 19.71 -24.48 -3.39
CA THR A 833 20.35 -24.27 -4.70
C THR A 833 19.65 -24.97 -5.86
N LYS A 834 18.82 -26.00 -5.61
CA LYS A 834 18.01 -26.70 -6.62
C LYS A 834 16.76 -27.33 -6.01
N SER A 835 15.79 -27.70 -6.86
CA SER A 835 14.64 -28.49 -6.41
C SER A 835 15.06 -29.92 -6.04
N VAL A 836 14.67 -30.34 -4.84
CA VAL A 836 14.94 -31.67 -4.26
C VAL A 836 13.64 -32.44 -4.01
N GLY A 837 13.66 -33.76 -4.19
CA GLY A 837 12.49 -34.62 -3.94
C GLY A 837 12.15 -34.72 -2.45
N GLY A 838 10.87 -34.94 -2.12
CA GLY A 838 10.34 -34.98 -0.75
C GLY A 838 11.16 -35.83 0.26
N PRO A 839 11.55 -37.08 -0.05
CA PRO A 839 12.39 -37.89 0.84
C PRO A 839 13.76 -37.26 1.12
N THR A 840 14.42 -36.73 0.08
CA THR A 840 15.72 -36.07 0.17
C THR A 840 15.62 -34.76 0.95
N LEU A 841 14.56 -33.97 0.71
CA LEU A 841 14.25 -32.76 1.48
C LEU A 841 14.11 -33.08 2.97
N ARG A 842 13.28 -34.06 3.34
CA ARG A 842 13.10 -34.49 4.73
C ARG A 842 14.39 -34.99 5.39
N LYS A 843 15.24 -35.72 4.66
CA LYS A 843 16.57 -36.17 5.12
C LYS A 843 17.50 -35.00 5.42
N HIS A 844 17.59 -34.02 4.53
CA HIS A 844 18.44 -32.85 4.74
C HIS A 844 17.89 -31.96 5.86
N LEU A 845 16.59 -31.66 5.90
CA LEU A 845 15.97 -30.87 6.99
C LEU A 845 16.22 -31.50 8.37
N LYS A 846 16.10 -32.83 8.49
CA LYS A 846 16.48 -33.55 9.73
C LYS A 846 17.96 -33.37 10.10
N THR A 847 18.84 -33.25 9.11
CA THR A 847 20.28 -32.99 9.33
C THR A 847 20.53 -31.54 9.78
N LEU A 848 19.62 -30.62 9.45
CA LEU A 848 19.66 -29.21 9.87
C LEU A 848 18.96 -28.93 11.22
N GLY A 849 18.45 -29.95 11.91
CA GLY A 849 17.60 -29.76 13.09
C GLY A 849 16.21 -29.19 12.78
N VAL A 850 15.79 -29.14 11.51
CA VAL A 850 14.49 -28.57 11.10
C VAL A 850 13.40 -29.64 11.05
N GLN A 851 12.31 -29.41 11.79
CA GLN A 851 11.08 -30.18 11.72
C GLN A 851 9.94 -29.35 11.14
N LEU A 852 9.23 -29.93 10.19
CA LEU A 852 8.00 -29.38 9.63
C LEU A 852 6.77 -30.04 10.27
N SER A 853 5.70 -29.28 10.47
CA SER A 853 4.43 -29.78 11.03
C SER A 853 3.22 -29.26 10.26
N SER A 854 2.23 -30.14 10.08
CA SER A 854 0.86 -29.82 9.66
C SER A 854 0.00 -29.28 10.81
N GLU A 855 0.32 -29.67 12.04
CA GLU A 855 -0.46 -29.35 13.25
C GLU A 855 0.14 -28.16 14.01
N LYS A 856 -0.73 -27.30 14.54
CA LYS A 856 -0.38 -26.10 15.32
C LYS A 856 0.14 -26.51 16.70
N SER A 857 1.27 -25.96 17.11
CA SER A 857 1.83 -26.18 18.44
C SER A 857 0.92 -25.58 19.52
N ARG A 858 0.72 -26.30 20.65
CA ARG A 858 0.02 -25.76 21.82
C ARG A 858 0.80 -24.52 22.33
N GLY A 859 0.10 -23.41 22.55
CA GLY A 859 0.66 -22.15 23.05
C GLY A 859 1.02 -21.09 21.99
N HIS A 860 0.85 -21.37 20.69
CA HIS A 860 1.25 -20.41 19.63
C HIS A 860 0.31 -19.20 19.48
N LYS A 861 -0.94 -19.29 19.95
CA LYS A 861 -1.97 -18.24 19.73
C LYS A 861 -1.96 -17.10 20.76
N GLU A 862 -1.37 -17.30 21.94
CA GLU A 862 -1.41 -16.36 23.07
C GLU A 862 -0.23 -15.37 23.12
N LEU A 863 0.71 -15.47 22.16
CA LEU A 863 1.99 -14.74 22.17
C LEU A 863 2.33 -14.02 20.84
N LEU A 864 1.46 -14.13 19.84
CA LEU A 864 1.54 -13.41 18.55
C LEU A 864 0.29 -12.52 18.29
N LEU A 865 -0.62 -12.49 19.27
CA LEU A 865 -1.61 -11.45 19.53
C LEU A 865 -1.03 -10.50 20.59
#